data_AF-A0A5A8CGS3-F1
#
_entry.id   AF-A0A5A8CGS3-F1
#
_cell.length_a   1.000
_cell.length_b   1.000
_cell.length_c   1.000
_cell.angle_alpha   90.00
_cell.angle_beta   90.00
_cell.angle_gamma   90.00
#
_symmetry.space_group_name_H-M   'P 1'
#
loop_
_entity.id
_entity.type
_entity.pdbx_description
1 polymer ?
#
loop_
_entity_poly.entity_id
_entity_poly.type
_entity_poly.pdbx_seq_one_letter_code
_entity_poly.pdbx_strand_id
1 'polypeptide(L)'
;MADGSARSIATGASHGSGASSPGAAIAGSRSAHRRQAGEARGAGHHREFVIYGDGADEPVALRVVPKSDADRKAIREALCSHFIFSSIGQQQLEGVVDVMTRANVAKDEVIIKQGDDGDRYYIVAEGEFAIDVGGTRVATRGPGTSFGELALMYNTPRAATVRALVPSVVWVLDRQTFRRSVMAATEARRDAVRRDLLASPLFSALPLAVVELLADAASELSLHKGDVVYPKGSACDSVYLVRSGTVELRNLGPHKAAVQVTQGEVFGERSLFGAKHRWGEVGVVSDSAVVLRIEAAALKPHAAAIAPALGARVAALALRSVPLLRGLTVAEINAVVAVAQPEVLPRGSVVVRAGQPAEETPLRILVTGQAACRVRGRTTGFARPGDAVGDLAVVSGQPCQHTVMVTSESCQFLKILPSDFAIAVGGSIPAYAARIPAELFLPEEAPAIPAGTAPSGPVLASATAPPNWSRAGEASAGAHGSRAPFGGQQTRRAPADTVSSASTTPSQSPVSAAAATSIEPPAHALTPGFSSSSFSSSSSSSAAAAAGATGPSPRNLSRRASRRTMGGIAAQEVDLKAVGASLEALSRLARGLDQTLRISDLEVMTTLGIGTFGRVKMVRDRRSGRFYALKTLHKGTVIRLNQQKNVIYEKAVLAAIRHPFLIRLIAAFQDDDCLFMVLELVQGGELFGLLDQMETLTPSHSAFYGACVLSGLRHLHDRRILYRDLKPENLLIDSTGFIRICDFGFAKHCPRGTRTSTLCGTPEYLAPECIRMQGHNESADYWALGVLIYEMLCGQSPFVSESESQADTFKNILSADSVLDFPDFLDDVAAMDLIRCLLRVSVATRLGCTGGGAEDIAAHPFFREVDWEALEAKRVEAPWVPDLASEDDVSHFESYDDDAEGPRADPIPEDADLGWCEQF
;
A
#
# COMPACT_ATOMS: atom_id res chain seq x y z
N MET A 1 6.11 47.15 -38.23
CA MET A 1 6.84 47.92 -39.26
C MET A 1 8.30 47.52 -39.10
N ALA A 2 8.87 46.73 -40.02
CA ALA A 2 9.25 47.07 -41.41
C ALA A 2 10.56 47.89 -41.43
N ASP A 3 11.56 47.65 -42.28
CA ASP A 3 11.73 46.70 -43.41
C ASP A 3 13.24 46.34 -43.53
N GLY A 4 13.75 45.42 -44.37
CA GLY A 4 13.11 44.50 -45.32
C GLY A 4 14.08 44.10 -46.46
N SER A 5 13.97 42.86 -46.98
CA SER A 5 14.62 42.32 -48.22
C SER A 5 16.17 42.21 -48.27
N ALA A 6 16.83 41.44 -49.17
CA ALA A 6 16.52 40.13 -49.76
C ALA A 6 17.74 39.52 -50.51
N ARG A 7 17.82 38.18 -50.57
CA ARG A 7 18.54 37.32 -51.57
C ARG A 7 20.09 37.42 -51.75
N SER A 8 20.76 36.37 -51.28
CA SER A 8 21.55 35.39 -52.07
C SER A 8 22.50 35.86 -53.20
N ILE A 9 23.79 35.49 -53.09
CA ILE A 9 24.44 34.43 -53.89
C ILE A 9 25.81 34.06 -53.26
N ALA A 10 26.33 32.86 -53.53
CA ALA A 10 27.53 32.31 -52.89
C ALA A 10 28.85 32.67 -53.60
N THR A 11 29.94 32.75 -52.82
CA THR A 11 31.28 32.16 -53.07
C THR A 11 32.08 32.17 -51.77
N GLY A 12 33.16 31.40 -51.66
CA GLY A 12 33.91 31.21 -50.40
C GLY A 12 35.42 31.41 -50.51
N ALA A 13 36.14 30.79 -49.57
CA ALA A 13 37.59 30.65 -49.42
C ALA A 13 38.33 31.61 -48.45
N SER A 14 38.80 30.97 -47.36
CA SER A 14 40.13 31.12 -46.73
C SER A 14 40.40 32.22 -45.67
N HIS A 15 40.93 31.73 -44.54
CA HIS A 15 41.76 32.37 -43.49
C HIS A 15 41.23 33.63 -42.76
N GLY A 16 41.41 33.78 -41.43
CA GLY A 16 41.98 32.84 -40.44
C GLY A 16 42.29 33.51 -39.10
N SER A 17 42.28 32.73 -38.01
CA SER A 17 42.45 33.14 -36.60
C SER A 17 41.33 34.04 -36.01
N GLY A 18 40.96 33.92 -34.73
CA GLY A 18 41.30 32.85 -33.78
C GLY A 18 40.91 33.15 -32.33
N ALA A 19 40.03 32.34 -31.75
CA ALA A 19 39.79 32.24 -30.30
C ALA A 19 39.15 30.87 -29.99
N SER A 20 39.61 30.18 -28.94
CA SER A 20 39.21 28.82 -28.61
C SER A 20 38.45 28.72 -27.30
N SER A 21 37.29 28.04 -27.31
CA SER A 21 36.52 27.67 -26.11
C SER A 21 36.33 26.13 -26.08
N PRO A 22 36.68 25.43 -24.98
CA PRO A 22 36.60 23.97 -24.93
C PRO A 22 35.18 23.50 -24.56
N GLY A 23 34.45 22.92 -25.52
CA GLY A 23 33.09 22.39 -25.27
C GLY A 23 32.63 21.20 -26.13
N ALA A 24 33.40 20.77 -27.14
CA ALA A 24 32.91 19.84 -28.17
C ALA A 24 33.35 18.36 -28.01
N ALA A 25 34.10 18.01 -26.95
CA ALA A 25 34.76 16.70 -26.84
C ALA A 25 33.91 15.57 -26.23
N ILE A 26 32.83 15.88 -25.50
CA ILE A 26 32.12 14.90 -24.65
C ILE A 26 30.97 14.20 -25.40
N ALA A 27 30.31 14.87 -26.36
CA ALA A 27 29.16 14.32 -27.09
C ALA A 27 29.53 13.09 -27.96
N GLY A 28 30.71 13.11 -28.60
CA GLY A 28 31.14 12.01 -29.49
C GLY A 28 31.36 10.67 -28.77
N SER A 29 31.82 10.70 -27.52
CA SER A 29 32.10 9.48 -26.74
C SER A 29 30.82 8.69 -26.42
N ARG A 30 29.74 9.39 -26.05
CA ARG A 30 28.44 8.75 -25.77
C ARG A 30 27.83 8.08 -27.01
N SER A 31 27.96 8.70 -28.19
CA SER A 31 27.49 8.09 -29.45
C SER A 31 28.29 6.83 -29.83
N ALA A 32 29.62 6.84 -29.64
CA ALA A 32 30.47 5.69 -29.95
C ALA A 32 30.17 4.47 -29.04
N HIS A 33 30.06 4.69 -27.72
CA HIS A 33 29.67 3.61 -26.81
C HIS A 33 28.23 3.13 -27.04
N ARG A 34 27.27 4.01 -27.40
CA ARG A 34 25.91 3.58 -27.73
C ARG A 34 25.86 2.68 -28.97
N ARG A 35 26.74 2.87 -29.95
CA ARG A 35 26.84 1.96 -31.12
C ARG A 35 27.46 0.60 -30.76
N GLN A 36 28.56 0.56 -30.01
CA GLN A 36 29.10 -0.73 -29.53
C GLN A 36 28.14 -1.45 -28.56
N ALA A 37 27.36 -0.72 -27.77
CA ALA A 37 26.29 -1.29 -26.96
C ALA A 37 25.13 -1.81 -27.83
N GLY A 38 24.75 -1.11 -28.91
CA GLY A 38 23.75 -1.58 -29.88
C GLY A 38 24.18 -2.88 -30.59
N GLU A 39 25.42 -2.93 -31.06
CA GLU A 39 26.01 -4.13 -31.67
C GLU A 39 26.12 -5.32 -30.70
N ALA A 40 26.18 -5.06 -29.38
CA ALA A 40 26.10 -6.08 -28.34
C ALA A 40 24.66 -6.43 -27.90
N ARG A 41 23.68 -5.53 -28.09
CA ARG A 41 22.26 -5.73 -27.74
C ARG A 41 21.51 -6.56 -28.78
N GLY A 42 21.85 -6.44 -30.06
CA GLY A 42 21.28 -7.27 -31.14
C GLY A 42 21.75 -8.74 -31.17
N ALA A 43 22.40 -9.23 -30.11
CA ALA A 43 23.02 -10.56 -30.05
C ALA A 43 22.15 -11.59 -29.31
N GLY A 44 20.84 -11.61 -29.60
CA GLY A 44 19.86 -12.56 -29.06
C GLY A 44 19.36 -12.19 -27.66
N HIS A 45 18.04 -12.03 -27.52
CA HIS A 45 17.40 -11.61 -26.27
C HIS A 45 17.41 -12.68 -25.16
N HIS A 46 18.57 -12.84 -24.52
CA HIS A 46 18.77 -13.58 -23.28
C HIS A 46 19.20 -12.66 -22.14
N ARG A 47 18.41 -11.60 -21.89
CA ARG A 47 18.32 -10.99 -20.56
C ARG A 47 17.93 -12.10 -19.58
N GLU A 48 18.83 -12.53 -18.69
CA GLU A 48 18.65 -13.76 -17.88
C GLU A 48 17.30 -13.76 -17.15
N PHE A 49 16.43 -14.74 -17.47
CA PHE A 49 15.12 -14.90 -16.85
C PHE A 49 15.26 -15.38 -15.39
N VAL A 50 15.39 -14.43 -14.46
CA VAL A 50 15.62 -14.77 -13.05
C VAL A 50 14.30 -15.21 -12.39
N ILE A 51 14.15 -16.52 -12.15
CA ILE A 51 13.13 -17.09 -11.25
C ILE A 51 13.76 -17.28 -9.86
N TYR A 52 13.40 -16.44 -8.89
CA TYR A 52 14.08 -16.37 -7.60
C TYR A 52 13.42 -17.33 -6.57
N GLY A 53 13.30 -18.62 -6.92
CA GLY A 53 12.97 -19.72 -6.01
C GLY A 53 11.48 -19.93 -5.65
N ASP A 54 10.86 -20.93 -6.26
CA ASP A 54 9.47 -21.37 -6.02
C ASP A 54 9.32 -22.26 -4.76
N GLY A 55 9.68 -21.74 -3.58
CA GLY A 55 9.70 -22.56 -2.36
C GLY A 55 9.69 -21.81 -1.03
N ALA A 56 9.31 -20.53 -1.03
CA ALA A 56 9.36 -19.65 0.14
C ALA A 56 7.98 -19.39 0.81
N ASP A 57 6.87 -19.67 0.12
CA ASP A 57 5.50 -19.39 0.60
C ASP A 57 4.97 -20.42 1.65
N GLU A 58 5.74 -21.47 1.95
CA GLU A 58 5.34 -22.54 2.89
C GLU A 58 5.77 -22.23 4.35
N PRO A 59 4.84 -22.26 5.34
CA PRO A 59 5.11 -21.93 6.74
C PRO A 59 5.84 -23.05 7.50
N VAL A 60 7.10 -23.28 7.14
CA VAL A 60 7.98 -24.25 7.82
C VAL A 60 8.55 -23.65 9.11
N ALA A 61 8.41 -24.37 10.23
CA ALA A 61 8.93 -23.95 11.53
C ALA A 61 10.47 -23.84 11.53
N LEU A 62 10.97 -22.61 11.61
CA LEU A 62 12.40 -22.30 11.60
C LEU A 62 13.08 -22.74 12.90
N ARG A 63 14.23 -23.41 12.78
CA ARG A 63 15.01 -23.87 13.93
C ARG A 63 15.99 -22.79 14.38
N VAL A 64 15.74 -22.20 15.55
CA VAL A 64 16.72 -21.37 16.25
C VAL A 64 17.97 -22.19 16.59
N VAL A 65 19.14 -21.66 16.22
CA VAL A 65 20.46 -22.21 16.50
C VAL A 65 21.11 -21.37 17.61
N PRO A 66 21.41 -21.95 18.79
CA PRO A 66 22.05 -21.23 19.90
C PRO A 66 23.43 -20.63 19.53
N LYS A 67 23.71 -19.44 20.06
CA LYS A 67 24.90 -18.61 19.79
C LYS A 67 25.28 -17.81 21.04
N SER A 68 26.55 -17.42 21.18
CA SER A 68 26.93 -16.45 22.23
C SER A 68 26.54 -15.02 21.84
N ASP A 69 26.47 -14.10 22.81
CA ASP A 69 26.20 -12.68 22.52
C ASP A 69 27.28 -12.04 21.62
N ALA A 70 28.52 -12.53 21.70
CA ALA A 70 29.60 -12.13 20.82
C ALA A 70 29.36 -12.60 19.37
N ASP A 71 28.94 -13.86 19.18
CA ASP A 71 28.56 -14.39 17.85
C ASP A 71 27.37 -13.60 17.28
N ARG A 72 26.31 -13.39 18.07
CA ARG A 72 25.13 -12.62 17.64
C ARG A 72 25.52 -11.21 17.20
N LYS A 73 26.41 -10.56 17.95
CA LYS A 73 26.92 -9.23 17.61
C LYS A 73 27.72 -9.26 16.30
N ALA A 74 28.70 -10.15 16.17
CA ALA A 74 29.55 -10.23 14.98
C ALA A 74 28.75 -10.56 13.70
N ILE A 75 27.78 -11.49 13.79
CA ILE A 75 26.86 -11.80 12.69
C ILE A 75 26.04 -10.56 12.33
N ARG A 76 25.46 -9.85 13.30
CA ARG A 76 24.66 -8.64 13.06
C ARG A 76 25.48 -7.55 12.37
N GLU A 77 26.70 -7.29 12.83
CA GLU A 77 27.61 -6.30 12.25
C GLU A 77 28.01 -6.67 10.82
N ALA A 78 28.31 -7.94 10.54
CA ALA A 78 28.61 -8.43 9.20
C ALA A 78 27.40 -8.35 8.26
N LEU A 79 26.20 -8.73 8.71
CA LEU A 79 24.96 -8.58 7.93
C LEU A 79 24.71 -7.10 7.60
N CYS A 80 24.71 -6.22 8.61
CA CYS A 80 24.49 -4.78 8.42
C CYS A 80 25.53 -4.09 7.51
N SER A 81 26.67 -4.71 7.21
CA SER A 81 27.64 -4.20 6.24
C SER A 81 27.17 -4.23 4.79
N HIS A 82 26.11 -5.00 4.47
CA HIS A 82 25.61 -5.15 3.10
C HIS A 82 24.19 -4.57 2.91
N PHE A 83 23.98 -3.89 1.78
CA PHE A 83 22.83 -3.00 1.53
C PHE A 83 21.46 -3.69 1.64
N ILE A 84 21.40 -4.99 1.32
CA ILE A 84 20.18 -5.81 1.44
C ILE A 84 19.75 -5.86 2.92
N PHE A 85 20.63 -6.34 3.81
CA PHE A 85 20.28 -6.52 5.22
C PHE A 85 20.18 -5.20 5.99
N SER A 86 20.92 -4.15 5.59
CA SER A 86 20.72 -2.81 6.16
C SER A 86 19.35 -2.19 5.82
N SER A 87 18.65 -2.72 4.81
CA SER A 87 17.26 -2.34 4.49
C SER A 87 16.20 -3.18 5.23
N ILE A 88 16.62 -4.23 5.96
CA ILE A 88 15.76 -5.14 6.73
C ILE A 88 15.68 -4.65 8.17
N GLY A 89 14.47 -4.65 8.76
CA GLY A 89 14.25 -4.17 10.12
C GLY A 89 14.89 -5.06 11.19
N GLN A 90 15.31 -4.47 12.30
CA GLN A 90 16.13 -5.14 13.33
C GLN A 90 15.52 -6.45 13.88
N GLN A 91 14.19 -6.54 14.04
CA GLN A 91 13.54 -7.79 14.46
C GLN A 91 13.60 -8.90 13.39
N GLN A 92 13.43 -8.54 12.11
CA GLN A 92 13.60 -9.48 10.99
C GLN A 92 15.06 -9.94 10.88
N LEU A 93 16.01 -9.03 11.16
CA LEU A 93 17.43 -9.32 11.21
C LEU A 93 17.80 -10.29 12.35
N GLU A 94 17.26 -10.11 13.56
CA GLU A 94 17.47 -11.09 14.65
C GLU A 94 16.90 -12.48 14.29
N GLY A 95 15.77 -12.55 13.58
CA GLY A 95 15.25 -13.82 13.05
C GLY A 95 16.21 -14.51 12.07
N VAL A 96 16.93 -13.73 11.24
CA VAL A 96 18.01 -14.24 10.39
C VAL A 96 19.22 -14.68 11.23
N VAL A 97 19.64 -13.88 12.22
CA VAL A 97 20.73 -14.24 13.15
C VAL A 97 20.42 -15.55 13.88
N ASP A 98 19.18 -15.79 14.29
CA ASP A 98 18.75 -17.00 15.00
C ASP A 98 18.94 -18.27 14.17
N VAL A 99 18.64 -18.25 12.87
CA VAL A 99 18.70 -19.44 12.01
C VAL A 99 20.08 -19.77 11.43
N MET A 100 21.03 -18.83 11.40
CA MET A 100 22.36 -19.10 10.85
C MET A 100 23.06 -20.28 11.54
N THR A 101 23.69 -21.14 10.76
CA THR A 101 24.35 -22.37 11.24
C THR A 101 25.88 -22.23 11.23
N ARG A 102 26.60 -22.87 12.16
CA ARG A 102 28.08 -22.83 12.19
C ARG A 102 28.63 -24.01 11.39
N ALA A 103 29.51 -23.76 10.42
CA ALA A 103 30.26 -24.78 9.71
C ALA A 103 31.77 -24.60 9.92
N ASN A 104 32.49 -25.72 9.99
CA ASN A 104 33.95 -25.74 9.95
C ASN A 104 34.38 -26.03 8.51
N VAL A 105 35.47 -25.41 8.06
CA VAL A 105 36.02 -25.54 6.70
C VAL A 105 37.49 -25.94 6.81
N ALA A 106 37.90 -27.01 6.14
CA ALA A 106 39.27 -27.49 6.13
C ALA A 106 40.18 -26.56 5.32
N LYS A 107 41.49 -26.63 5.57
CA LYS A 107 42.47 -25.90 4.76
C LYS A 107 42.38 -26.37 3.30
N ASP A 108 42.46 -25.42 2.36
CA ASP A 108 42.38 -25.61 0.91
C ASP A 108 41.01 -26.12 0.39
N GLU A 109 40.00 -26.24 1.25
CA GLU A 109 38.62 -26.58 0.87
C GLU A 109 37.94 -25.42 0.12
N VAL A 110 37.25 -25.76 -0.98
CA VAL A 110 36.51 -24.81 -1.83
C VAL A 110 35.03 -24.85 -1.47
N ILE A 111 34.49 -23.74 -0.97
CA ILE A 111 33.09 -23.62 -0.49
C ILE A 111 32.19 -22.81 -1.42
N ILE A 112 32.80 -22.13 -2.41
CA ILE A 112 32.15 -21.54 -3.57
C ILE A 112 33.09 -21.77 -4.76
N LYS A 113 32.57 -22.19 -5.91
CA LYS A 113 33.34 -22.35 -7.16
C LYS A 113 32.73 -21.48 -8.25
N GLN A 114 33.59 -20.82 -9.04
CA GLN A 114 33.15 -19.93 -10.11
C GLN A 114 32.33 -20.68 -11.17
N GLY A 115 31.19 -20.10 -11.57
CA GLY A 115 30.26 -20.67 -12.53
C GLY A 115 29.16 -21.58 -11.95
N ASP A 116 29.29 -22.03 -10.70
CA ASP A 116 28.29 -22.90 -10.06
C ASP A 116 27.06 -22.09 -9.61
N ASP A 117 25.89 -22.72 -9.49
CA ASP A 117 24.69 -22.10 -8.91
C ASP A 117 24.89 -21.73 -7.43
N GLY A 118 24.56 -20.49 -7.06
CA GLY A 118 24.72 -20.03 -5.68
C GLY A 118 23.46 -20.11 -4.83
N ASP A 119 23.41 -21.02 -3.84
CA ASP A 119 22.30 -21.12 -2.86
C ASP A 119 22.58 -20.46 -1.48
N ARG A 120 23.85 -20.16 -1.16
CA ARG A 120 24.32 -19.80 0.20
C ARG A 120 25.10 -18.49 0.30
N TYR A 121 25.03 -17.91 1.48
CA TYR A 121 25.86 -16.82 1.99
C TYR A 121 26.63 -17.25 3.23
N TYR A 122 27.81 -16.64 3.41
CA TYR A 122 28.77 -17.00 4.45
C TYR A 122 29.32 -15.75 5.13
N ILE A 123 29.41 -15.79 6.46
CA ILE A 123 30.15 -14.82 7.28
C ILE A 123 31.34 -15.54 7.91
N VAL A 124 32.55 -15.00 7.79
CA VAL A 124 33.75 -15.57 8.41
C VAL A 124 33.73 -15.30 9.91
N ALA A 125 33.74 -16.36 10.72
CA ALA A 125 33.91 -16.27 12.17
C ALA A 125 35.38 -16.41 12.56
N GLU A 126 36.09 -17.37 11.96
CA GLU A 126 37.50 -17.69 12.26
C GLU A 126 38.22 -18.09 10.97
N GLY A 127 39.53 -17.84 10.89
CA GLY A 127 40.36 -18.21 9.74
C GLY A 127 40.33 -17.17 8.60
N GLU A 128 40.72 -17.60 7.39
CA GLU A 128 41.00 -16.71 6.26
C GLU A 128 40.70 -17.39 4.91
N PHE A 129 40.09 -16.65 3.99
CA PHE A 129 39.58 -17.14 2.71
C PHE A 129 40.15 -16.37 1.50
N ALA A 130 40.58 -17.14 0.50
CA ALA A 130 40.87 -16.69 -0.86
C ALA A 130 39.60 -16.32 -1.62
N ILE A 131 39.65 -15.28 -2.45
CA ILE A 131 38.73 -15.04 -3.56
C ILE A 131 39.53 -15.03 -4.85
N ASP A 132 39.37 -16.07 -5.67
CA ASP A 132 40.02 -16.26 -6.97
C ASP A 132 38.99 -16.07 -8.10
N VAL A 133 39.27 -15.23 -9.10
CA VAL A 133 38.44 -15.02 -10.30
C VAL A 133 39.28 -15.32 -11.54
N GLY A 134 38.80 -16.17 -12.45
CA GLY A 134 39.59 -16.60 -13.61
C GLY A 134 40.92 -17.27 -13.23
N GLY A 135 40.96 -17.94 -12.07
CA GLY A 135 42.17 -18.50 -11.47
C GLY A 135 43.12 -17.49 -10.81
N THR A 136 42.85 -16.19 -10.89
CA THR A 136 43.69 -15.13 -10.32
C THR A 136 43.16 -14.66 -8.96
N ARG A 137 44.03 -14.50 -7.96
CA ARG A 137 43.67 -13.96 -6.64
C ARG A 137 43.25 -12.48 -6.77
N VAL A 138 41.98 -12.19 -6.52
CA VAL A 138 41.44 -10.81 -6.52
C VAL A 138 41.41 -10.23 -5.11
N ALA A 139 41.03 -11.03 -4.10
CA ALA A 139 40.91 -10.56 -2.73
C ALA A 139 41.11 -11.67 -1.69
N THR A 140 41.30 -11.26 -0.44
CA THR A 140 41.29 -12.14 0.74
C THR A 140 40.23 -11.64 1.73
N ARG A 141 39.70 -12.54 2.57
CA ARG A 141 38.62 -12.28 3.54
C ARG A 141 38.92 -12.95 4.88
N GLY A 142 38.83 -12.19 5.97
CA GLY A 142 39.05 -12.64 7.34
C GLY A 142 37.82 -12.45 8.25
N PRO A 143 37.93 -12.66 9.57
CA PRO A 143 36.81 -12.61 10.51
C PRO A 143 36.00 -11.31 10.44
N GLY A 144 34.68 -11.43 10.58
CA GLY A 144 33.73 -10.31 10.49
C GLY A 144 33.41 -9.86 9.05
N THR A 145 34.08 -10.41 8.03
CA THR A 145 33.72 -10.18 6.62
C THR A 145 32.83 -11.29 6.08
N SER A 146 32.13 -11.04 4.97
CA SER A 146 31.22 -11.99 4.35
C SER A 146 31.41 -12.12 2.83
N PHE A 147 30.81 -13.16 2.25
CA PHE A 147 30.76 -13.37 0.80
C PHE A 147 29.56 -14.25 0.39
N GLY A 148 29.12 -14.07 -0.86
CA GLY A 148 28.03 -14.84 -1.46
C GLY A 148 26.63 -14.24 -1.23
N GLU A 149 26.54 -12.99 -0.80
CA GLU A 149 25.32 -12.26 -0.43
C GLU A 149 24.26 -12.20 -1.54
N LEU A 150 24.66 -12.04 -2.80
CA LEU A 150 23.73 -11.98 -3.94
C LEU A 150 22.92 -13.29 -4.10
N ALA A 151 23.49 -14.44 -3.74
CA ALA A 151 22.86 -15.76 -3.82
C ALA A 151 21.64 -15.95 -2.89
N LEU A 152 21.50 -15.12 -1.86
CA LEU A 152 20.31 -15.14 -0.98
C LEU A 152 19.10 -14.43 -1.60
N MET A 153 19.35 -13.51 -2.51
CA MET A 153 18.31 -12.86 -3.28
C MET A 153 18.01 -13.70 -4.52
N TYR A 154 19.01 -13.94 -5.37
CA TYR A 154 18.83 -14.46 -6.73
C TYR A 154 19.73 -15.63 -7.10
N ASN A 155 19.39 -16.26 -8.23
CA ASN A 155 20.10 -17.39 -8.79
C ASN A 155 21.09 -16.94 -9.88
N THR A 156 22.22 -16.37 -9.45
CA THR A 156 23.36 -16.10 -10.34
C THR A 156 24.40 -17.22 -10.30
N PRO A 157 25.04 -17.54 -11.43
CA PRO A 157 26.33 -18.24 -11.43
C PRO A 157 27.34 -17.47 -10.57
N ARG A 158 28.11 -18.20 -9.75
CA ARG A 158 29.08 -17.57 -8.84
C ARG A 158 30.19 -16.86 -9.62
N ALA A 159 30.35 -15.55 -9.43
CA ALA A 159 31.37 -14.75 -10.12
C ALA A 159 32.84 -15.08 -9.70
N ALA A 160 33.04 -15.79 -8.58
CA ALA A 160 34.35 -16.10 -8.04
C ALA A 160 34.40 -17.48 -7.36
N THR A 161 35.60 -18.03 -7.23
CA THR A 161 35.91 -19.21 -6.41
C THR A 161 36.40 -18.76 -5.04
N VAL A 162 35.85 -19.35 -3.96
CA VAL A 162 36.23 -19.06 -2.56
C VAL A 162 36.78 -20.31 -1.88
N ARG A 163 38.01 -20.22 -1.37
CA ARG A 163 38.77 -21.34 -0.80
C ARG A 163 39.42 -20.94 0.54
N ALA A 164 39.39 -21.80 1.54
CA ALA A 164 40.03 -21.53 2.82
C ALA A 164 41.57 -21.62 2.72
N LEU A 165 42.30 -20.63 3.26
CA LEU A 165 43.78 -20.61 3.30
C LEU A 165 44.35 -21.31 4.55
N VAL A 166 43.54 -21.39 5.60
CA VAL A 166 43.79 -22.04 6.89
C VAL A 166 42.53 -22.80 7.33
N PRO A 167 42.58 -23.73 8.30
CA PRO A 167 41.37 -24.26 8.93
C PRO A 167 40.52 -23.09 9.46
N SER A 168 39.26 -23.03 9.03
CA SER A 168 38.41 -21.83 9.15
C SER A 168 37.01 -22.18 9.63
N VAL A 169 36.25 -21.16 10.05
CA VAL A 169 34.88 -21.29 10.54
C VAL A 169 34.01 -20.21 9.92
N VAL A 170 32.83 -20.62 9.45
CA VAL A 170 31.84 -19.72 8.84
C VAL A 170 30.47 -19.90 9.48
N TRP A 171 29.71 -18.81 9.55
CA TRP A 171 28.26 -18.84 9.71
C TRP A 171 27.61 -18.94 8.33
N VAL A 172 26.79 -19.96 8.11
CA VAL A 172 26.14 -20.29 6.84
C VAL A 172 24.65 -19.97 6.92
N LEU A 173 24.14 -19.40 5.82
CA LEU A 173 22.73 -19.16 5.59
C LEU A 173 22.38 -19.54 4.15
N ASP A 174 21.34 -20.35 3.95
CA ASP A 174 20.81 -20.69 2.63
C ASP A 174 19.65 -19.76 2.21
N ARG A 175 19.41 -19.67 0.89
CA ARG A 175 18.38 -18.83 0.27
C ARG A 175 16.97 -19.11 0.82
N GLN A 176 16.60 -20.36 1.06
CA GLN A 176 15.24 -20.69 1.51
C GLN A 176 15.04 -20.29 2.98
N THR A 177 16.00 -20.64 3.84
CA THR A 177 16.01 -20.28 5.25
C THR A 177 16.04 -18.78 5.47
N PHE A 178 16.86 -18.04 4.70
CA PHE A 178 16.85 -16.57 4.72
C PHE A 178 15.47 -16.01 4.40
N ARG A 179 14.90 -16.39 3.24
CA ARG A 179 13.61 -15.91 2.76
C ARG A 179 12.50 -16.18 3.79
N ARG A 180 12.35 -17.43 4.23
CA ARG A 180 11.37 -17.82 5.26
C ARG A 180 11.55 -17.02 6.56
N SER A 181 12.79 -16.73 6.98
CA SER A 181 13.05 -15.97 8.22
C SER A 181 12.63 -14.51 8.12
N VAL A 182 12.95 -13.84 7.01
CA VAL A 182 12.51 -12.46 6.76
C VAL A 182 11.00 -12.41 6.59
N MET A 183 10.40 -13.36 5.86
CA MET A 183 8.96 -13.42 5.59
C MET A 183 8.16 -13.70 6.85
N ALA A 184 8.49 -14.74 7.62
CA ALA A 184 7.79 -15.07 8.86
C ALA A 184 7.89 -13.94 9.91
N ALA A 185 9.03 -13.25 10.00
CA ALA A 185 9.16 -12.07 10.86
C ALA A 185 8.37 -10.86 10.35
N THR A 186 8.27 -10.68 9.03
CA THR A 186 7.46 -9.61 8.40
C THR A 186 5.97 -9.86 8.61
N GLU A 187 5.50 -11.09 8.35
CA GLU A 187 4.11 -11.49 8.52
C GLU A 187 3.71 -11.46 10.00
N ALA A 188 4.52 -12.01 10.92
CA ALA A 188 4.24 -11.94 12.35
C ALA A 188 4.19 -10.49 12.88
N ARG A 189 5.01 -9.57 12.33
CA ARG A 189 4.93 -8.13 12.62
C ARG A 189 3.64 -7.53 12.04
N ARG A 190 3.35 -7.73 10.75
CA ARG A 190 2.11 -7.28 10.08
C ARG A 190 0.88 -7.74 10.86
N ASP A 191 0.86 -8.99 11.31
CA ASP A 191 -0.26 -9.58 12.04
C ASP A 191 -0.37 -9.12 13.50
N ALA A 192 0.74 -8.71 14.12
CA ALA A 192 0.69 -8.02 15.41
C ALA A 192 0.15 -6.59 15.23
N VAL A 193 0.70 -5.81 14.30
CA VAL A 193 0.23 -4.46 14.00
C VAL A 193 -1.24 -4.46 13.57
N ARG A 194 -1.67 -5.39 12.71
CA ARG A 194 -3.08 -5.55 12.29
C ARG A 194 -4.00 -5.78 13.48
N ARG A 195 -3.60 -6.59 14.47
CA ARG A 195 -4.36 -6.78 15.72
C ARG A 195 -4.36 -5.52 16.58
N ASP A 196 -3.23 -4.85 16.71
CA ASP A 196 -3.10 -3.61 17.49
C ASP A 196 -3.96 -2.47 16.89
N LEU A 197 -4.04 -2.37 15.56
CA LEU A 197 -4.94 -1.47 14.83
C LEU A 197 -6.41 -1.85 15.02
N LEU A 198 -6.79 -3.12 14.81
CA LEU A 198 -8.18 -3.59 14.97
C LEU A 198 -8.68 -3.50 16.43
N ALA A 199 -7.78 -3.50 17.42
CA ALA A 199 -8.10 -3.24 18.83
C ALA A 199 -8.31 -1.75 19.14
N SER A 200 -7.87 -0.83 18.27
CA SER A 200 -7.99 0.61 18.47
C SER A 200 -9.30 1.15 17.86
N PRO A 201 -10.18 1.81 18.65
CA PRO A 201 -11.48 2.32 18.17
C PRO A 201 -11.41 3.29 16.98
N LEU A 202 -10.24 3.88 16.70
CA LEU A 202 -10.05 4.76 15.54
C LEU A 202 -9.87 3.97 14.24
N PHE A 203 -9.09 2.89 14.26
CA PHE A 203 -8.75 2.12 13.06
C PHE A 203 -9.69 0.93 12.84
N SER A 204 -10.36 0.44 13.88
CA SER A 204 -11.42 -0.57 13.77
C SER A 204 -12.65 -0.11 12.97
N ALA A 205 -12.77 1.20 12.69
CA ALA A 205 -13.82 1.78 11.84
C ALA A 205 -13.48 1.75 10.33
N LEU A 206 -12.26 1.32 9.96
CA LEU A 206 -11.80 1.24 8.58
C LEU A 206 -12.14 -0.12 7.94
N PRO A 207 -12.30 -0.19 6.60
CA PRO A 207 -12.36 -1.46 5.89
C PRO A 207 -11.08 -2.28 6.11
N LEU A 208 -11.20 -3.61 6.24
CA LEU A 208 -10.06 -4.49 6.57
C LEU A 208 -8.86 -4.32 5.61
N ALA A 209 -9.10 -4.16 4.30
CA ALA A 209 -8.05 -3.91 3.32
C ALA A 209 -7.25 -2.62 3.59
N VAL A 210 -7.90 -1.57 4.13
CA VAL A 210 -7.23 -0.33 4.57
C VAL A 210 -6.43 -0.60 5.84
N VAL A 211 -6.98 -1.34 6.80
CA VAL A 211 -6.24 -1.71 8.04
C VAL A 211 -4.99 -2.54 7.72
N GLU A 212 -5.05 -3.42 6.71
CA GLU A 212 -3.90 -4.18 6.22
C GLU A 212 -2.86 -3.29 5.53
N LEU A 213 -3.27 -2.35 4.67
CA LEU A 213 -2.38 -1.36 4.06
C LEU A 213 -1.68 -0.48 5.11
N LEU A 214 -2.41 -0.07 6.14
CA LEU A 214 -1.85 0.67 7.28
C LEU A 214 -0.92 -0.20 8.13
N ALA A 215 -1.17 -1.51 8.24
CA ALA A 215 -0.29 -2.42 8.97
C ALA A 215 1.06 -2.63 8.26
N ASP A 216 1.06 -2.62 6.92
CA ASP A 216 2.29 -2.67 6.12
C ASP A 216 3.10 -1.37 6.23
N ALA A 217 2.42 -0.21 6.22
CA ALA A 217 3.06 1.11 6.26
C ALA A 217 3.41 1.63 7.67
N ALA A 218 2.96 0.97 8.74
CA ALA A 218 3.22 1.38 10.11
C ALA A 218 4.70 1.23 10.48
N SER A 219 5.38 2.36 10.70
CA SER A 219 6.74 2.39 11.25
C SER A 219 6.70 2.26 12.77
N GLU A 220 7.47 1.33 13.33
CA GLU A 220 7.54 1.13 14.78
C GLU A 220 8.70 1.96 15.36
N LEU A 221 8.39 2.76 16.38
CA LEU A 221 9.36 3.53 17.16
C LEU A 221 9.47 2.91 18.56
N SER A 222 10.59 2.25 18.84
CA SER A 222 10.97 1.83 20.19
C SER A 222 11.76 2.94 20.87
N LEU A 223 11.27 3.42 22.01
CA LEU A 223 11.74 4.63 22.69
C LEU A 223 11.91 4.39 24.20
N HIS A 224 12.79 5.16 24.83
CA HIS A 224 13.13 5.07 26.25
C HIS A 224 12.70 6.31 27.02
N LYS A 225 12.70 6.22 28.35
CA LYS A 225 12.34 7.32 29.25
C LYS A 225 13.12 8.62 28.93
N GLY A 226 12.39 9.70 28.65
CA GLY A 226 12.97 10.98 28.28
C GLY A 226 13.14 11.21 26.77
N ASP A 227 13.02 10.17 25.93
CA ASP A 227 12.95 10.34 24.48
C ASP A 227 11.68 11.11 24.08
N VAL A 228 11.75 11.80 22.94
CA VAL A 228 10.69 12.65 22.41
C VAL A 228 10.19 12.07 21.08
N VAL A 229 8.92 11.67 21.02
CA VAL A 229 8.27 11.13 19.81
C VAL A 229 8.19 12.20 18.73
N TYR A 230 7.81 13.41 19.10
CA TYR A 230 7.94 14.60 18.26
C TYR A 230 8.08 15.87 19.12
N PRO A 231 8.97 16.81 18.75
CA PRO A 231 9.09 18.08 19.44
C PRO A 231 8.02 19.07 18.96
N LYS A 232 7.77 20.10 19.77
CA LYS A 232 6.93 21.24 19.40
C LYS A 232 7.45 21.93 18.13
N GLY A 233 6.56 22.35 17.24
CA GLY A 233 6.88 23.01 15.96
C GLY A 233 7.17 22.08 14.78
N SER A 234 7.44 20.79 15.02
CA SER A 234 7.65 19.78 13.96
C SER A 234 6.41 19.56 13.08
N ALA A 235 6.54 18.84 11.97
CA ALA A 235 5.48 18.64 10.99
C ALA A 235 4.26 17.87 11.55
N CYS A 236 3.06 18.21 11.07
CA CYS A 236 1.80 17.50 11.33
C CYS A 236 1.48 16.51 10.20
N ASP A 237 2.38 15.55 10.01
CA ASP A 237 2.43 14.55 8.94
C ASP A 237 1.86 13.18 9.31
N SER A 238 1.88 12.80 10.59
CA SER A 238 1.60 11.45 11.09
C SER A 238 0.60 11.39 12.25
N VAL A 239 -0.01 10.23 12.44
CA VAL A 239 -0.81 9.79 13.61
C VAL A 239 -0.04 8.66 14.30
N TYR A 240 -0.21 8.52 15.63
CA TYR A 240 0.55 7.56 16.44
C TYR A 240 -0.36 6.72 17.34
N LEU A 241 -0.15 5.41 17.38
CA LEU A 241 -0.82 4.46 18.28
C LEU A 241 0.19 3.95 19.33
N VAL A 242 -0.13 4.03 20.62
CA VAL A 242 0.73 3.46 21.67
C VAL A 242 0.53 1.94 21.72
N ARG A 243 1.58 1.19 21.39
CA ARG A 243 1.60 -0.28 21.38
C ARG A 243 1.97 -0.85 22.75
N SER A 244 2.88 -0.19 23.47
CA SER A 244 3.20 -0.48 24.86
C SER A 244 3.83 0.73 25.58
N GLY A 245 3.81 0.70 26.91
CA GLY A 245 4.28 1.81 27.75
C GLY A 245 3.32 3.00 27.80
N THR A 246 3.86 4.16 28.18
CA THR A 246 3.12 5.42 28.35
C THR A 246 3.94 6.60 27.84
N VAL A 247 3.32 7.41 27.00
CA VAL A 247 3.84 8.71 26.56
C VAL A 247 3.03 9.86 27.16
N GLU A 248 3.52 11.08 27.11
CA GLU A 248 2.86 12.25 27.71
C GLU A 248 2.90 13.47 26.77
N LEU A 249 1.72 13.98 26.43
CA LEU A 249 1.53 15.21 25.66
C LEU A 249 1.78 16.40 26.59
N ARG A 250 2.76 17.23 26.21
CA ARG A 250 3.22 18.40 26.99
C ARG A 250 3.19 19.68 26.15
N ASN A 251 3.31 20.83 26.82
CA ASN A 251 3.42 22.15 26.18
C ASN A 251 2.25 22.50 25.22
N LEU A 252 1.07 21.93 25.48
CA LEU A 252 -0.14 21.96 24.65
C LEU A 252 -0.77 23.36 24.49
N GLY A 253 -0.49 24.29 25.40
CA GLY A 253 -1.03 25.64 25.44
C GLY A 253 -0.89 26.24 26.84
N PRO A 254 -1.10 27.54 27.02
CA PRO A 254 -1.20 28.13 28.35
C PRO A 254 -2.39 27.52 29.11
N HIS A 255 -2.24 27.36 30.42
CA HIS A 255 -3.23 26.75 31.34
C HIS A 255 -3.70 25.32 30.99
N LYS A 256 -3.04 24.60 30.06
CA LYS A 256 -3.33 23.18 29.78
C LYS A 256 -2.45 22.24 30.59
N ALA A 257 -3.06 21.21 31.18
CA ALA A 257 -2.36 20.13 31.86
C ALA A 257 -1.73 19.16 30.87
N ALA A 258 -0.66 18.48 31.30
CA ALA A 258 -0.06 17.37 30.55
C ALA A 258 -0.99 16.13 30.55
N VAL A 259 -1.09 15.46 29.40
CA VAL A 259 -1.99 14.32 29.18
C VAL A 259 -1.19 13.07 28.83
N GLN A 260 -1.25 12.07 29.70
CA GLN A 260 -0.64 10.77 29.45
C GLN A 260 -1.48 9.94 28.47
N VAL A 261 -0.81 9.17 27.62
CA VAL A 261 -1.42 8.31 26.60
C VAL A 261 -0.81 6.92 26.71
N THR A 262 -1.66 5.92 26.96
CA THR A 262 -1.27 4.54 27.30
C THR A 262 -1.57 3.56 26.16
N GLN A 263 -1.12 2.31 26.30
CA GLN A 263 -1.40 1.21 25.35
C GLN A 263 -2.85 1.21 24.81
N GLY A 264 -2.98 1.06 23.48
CA GLY A 264 -4.24 1.08 22.73
C GLY A 264 -4.76 2.49 22.38
N GLU A 265 -4.26 3.53 23.05
CA GLU A 265 -4.66 4.91 22.78
C GLU A 265 -3.89 5.56 21.61
N VAL A 266 -4.57 6.43 20.87
CA VAL A 266 -4.02 7.21 19.74
C VAL A 266 -3.68 8.65 20.14
N PHE A 267 -2.67 9.24 19.51
CA PHE A 267 -2.32 10.65 19.60
C PHE A 267 -1.73 11.20 18.29
N GLY A 268 -1.60 12.53 18.20
CA GLY A 268 -1.06 13.20 17.02
C GLY A 268 -2.07 13.36 15.86
N GLU A 269 -3.33 12.99 16.12
CA GLU A 269 -4.49 13.02 15.24
C GLU A 269 -4.76 14.38 14.57
N ARG A 270 -4.23 15.47 15.13
CA ARG A 270 -4.23 16.83 14.55
C ARG A 270 -3.73 16.92 13.11
N SER A 271 -2.90 15.98 12.66
CA SER A 271 -2.41 15.87 11.27
C SER A 271 -3.53 15.61 10.24
N LEU A 272 -4.64 15.00 10.67
CA LEU A 272 -5.82 14.74 9.84
C LEU A 272 -6.62 16.02 9.55
N PHE A 273 -6.53 17.02 10.43
CA PHE A 273 -7.27 18.29 10.32
C PHE A 273 -6.51 19.42 9.60
N GLY A 274 -5.52 19.09 8.75
CA GLY A 274 -4.79 20.07 7.95
C GLY A 274 -3.87 21.02 8.74
N ALA A 275 -3.60 20.75 10.02
CA ALA A 275 -2.59 21.49 10.77
C ALA A 275 -1.21 21.28 10.12
N LYS A 276 -0.39 22.33 10.01
CA LYS A 276 0.97 22.22 9.44
C LYS A 276 2.04 21.83 10.47
N HIS A 277 1.89 22.28 11.73
CA HIS A 277 2.89 22.13 12.79
C HIS A 277 2.31 21.61 14.11
N ARG A 278 3.09 20.85 14.88
CA ARG A 278 2.77 20.35 16.23
C ARG A 278 2.77 21.51 17.25
N TRP A 279 1.73 21.60 18.07
CA TRP A 279 1.55 22.72 19.04
C TRP A 279 2.13 22.44 20.44
N GLY A 280 2.20 21.17 20.81
CA GLY A 280 2.96 20.65 21.94
C GLY A 280 3.94 19.58 21.47
N GLU A 281 4.60 18.95 22.43
CA GLU A 281 5.53 17.83 22.23
C GLU A 281 4.94 16.55 22.86
N VAL A 282 5.54 15.41 22.55
CA VAL A 282 5.23 14.13 23.23
C VAL A 282 6.53 13.48 23.70
N GLY A 283 6.67 13.30 25.01
CA GLY A 283 7.82 12.63 25.63
C GLY A 283 7.42 11.28 26.24
N VAL A 284 8.36 10.34 26.33
CA VAL A 284 8.16 9.04 26.98
C VAL A 284 8.30 9.17 28.50
N VAL A 285 7.37 8.59 29.27
CA VAL A 285 7.35 8.65 30.75
C VAL A 285 7.52 7.30 31.45
N SER A 286 7.14 6.20 30.79
CA SER A 286 7.56 4.85 31.21
C SER A 286 9.04 4.61 30.91
N ASP A 287 9.62 3.54 31.46
CA ASP A 287 11.05 3.24 31.27
C ASP A 287 11.38 2.91 29.80
N SER A 288 10.44 2.26 29.11
CA SER A 288 10.35 2.14 27.65
C SER A 288 8.92 2.33 27.15
N ALA A 289 8.75 2.71 25.89
CA ALA A 289 7.47 2.73 25.18
C ALA A 289 7.67 2.34 23.72
N VAL A 290 6.67 1.70 23.12
CA VAL A 290 6.63 1.37 21.70
C VAL A 290 5.43 2.06 21.08
N VAL A 291 5.64 2.84 20.02
CA VAL A 291 4.57 3.54 19.31
C VAL A 291 4.62 3.25 17.81
N LEU A 292 3.46 3.01 17.21
CA LEU A 292 3.29 2.80 15.77
C LEU A 292 2.97 4.15 15.11
N ARG A 293 3.86 4.64 14.25
CA ARG A 293 3.70 5.85 13.44
C ARG A 293 3.07 5.49 12.09
N ILE A 294 1.97 6.16 11.79
CA ILE A 294 1.16 5.99 10.58
C ILE A 294 1.10 7.35 9.87
N GLU A 295 1.31 7.39 8.56
CA GLU A 295 1.23 8.65 7.82
C GLU A 295 -0.22 9.12 7.68
N ALA A 296 -0.45 10.41 7.93
CA ALA A 296 -1.76 11.04 7.78
C ALA A 296 -2.20 11.09 6.30
N ALA A 297 -1.26 10.95 5.35
CA ALA A 297 -1.56 10.80 3.93
C ALA A 297 -2.45 9.57 3.67
N ALA A 298 -2.06 8.39 4.17
CA ALA A 298 -2.82 7.15 4.01
C ALA A 298 -4.20 7.17 4.73
N LEU A 299 -4.37 8.02 5.75
CA LEU A 299 -5.62 8.14 6.50
C LEU A 299 -6.61 9.18 5.91
N LYS A 300 -6.13 10.18 5.16
CA LYS A 300 -6.97 11.27 4.60
C LYS A 300 -8.09 10.78 3.67
N PRO A 301 -7.87 9.84 2.72
CA PRO A 301 -8.96 9.30 1.89
C PRO A 301 -10.10 8.66 2.68
N HIS A 302 -9.80 8.18 3.90
CA HIS A 302 -10.75 7.48 4.77
C HIS A 302 -11.24 8.34 5.95
N ALA A 303 -10.94 9.66 5.93
CA ALA A 303 -11.26 10.58 7.02
C ALA A 303 -12.75 10.56 7.43
N ALA A 304 -13.67 10.36 6.48
CA ALA A 304 -15.11 10.26 6.74
C ALA A 304 -15.50 9.03 7.58
N ALA A 305 -14.85 7.88 7.37
CA ALA A 305 -15.13 6.65 8.12
C ALA A 305 -14.64 6.75 9.58
N ILE A 306 -13.48 7.36 9.78
CA ILE A 306 -12.89 7.53 11.12
C ILE A 306 -13.41 8.76 11.88
N ALA A 307 -14.11 9.69 11.22
CA ALA A 307 -14.54 10.97 11.80
C ALA A 307 -15.27 10.86 13.16
N PRO A 308 -16.18 9.90 13.41
CA PRO A 308 -16.84 9.76 14.71
C PRO A 308 -15.87 9.36 15.83
N ALA A 309 -15.05 8.34 15.60
CA ALA A 309 -14.06 7.86 16.56
C ALA A 309 -12.93 8.89 16.78
N LEU A 310 -12.56 9.62 15.73
CA LEU A 310 -11.64 10.74 15.76
C LEU A 310 -12.17 11.91 16.60
N GLY A 311 -13.43 12.30 16.40
CA GLY A 311 -14.11 13.31 17.23
C GLY A 311 -14.17 12.91 18.70
N ALA A 312 -14.60 11.67 18.98
CA ALA A 312 -14.60 11.09 20.33
C ALA A 312 -13.20 11.11 20.96
N ARG A 313 -12.15 10.80 20.19
CA ARG A 313 -10.77 10.82 20.68
C ARG A 313 -10.27 12.24 20.99
N VAL A 314 -10.55 13.21 20.12
CA VAL A 314 -10.25 14.63 20.35
C VAL A 314 -10.97 15.14 21.59
N ALA A 315 -12.22 14.74 21.80
CA ALA A 315 -12.98 15.08 23.00
C ALA A 315 -12.34 14.50 24.28
N ALA A 316 -12.02 13.21 24.30
CA ALA A 316 -11.36 12.58 25.45
C ALA A 316 -10.01 13.24 25.79
N LEU A 317 -9.20 13.61 24.78
CA LEU A 317 -7.94 14.33 24.99
C LEU A 317 -8.16 15.77 25.48
N ALA A 318 -9.16 16.48 24.95
CA ALA A 318 -9.49 17.84 25.39
C ALA A 318 -9.91 17.86 26.86
N LEU A 319 -10.84 16.99 27.27
CA LEU A 319 -11.31 16.84 28.64
C LEU A 319 -10.15 16.59 29.61
N ARG A 320 -9.22 15.69 29.27
CA ARG A 320 -8.04 15.39 30.08
C ARG A 320 -7.01 16.54 30.16
N SER A 321 -7.01 17.44 29.18
CA SER A 321 -6.07 18.58 29.10
C SER A 321 -6.51 19.83 29.86
N VAL A 322 -7.81 19.97 30.13
CA VAL A 322 -8.39 21.11 30.86
C VAL A 322 -8.26 20.86 32.37
N PRO A 323 -7.63 21.75 33.16
CA PRO A 323 -7.42 21.51 34.60
C PRO A 323 -8.73 21.24 35.36
N LEU A 324 -9.81 21.95 35.01
CA LEU A 324 -11.14 21.79 35.58
C LEU A 324 -11.82 20.45 35.21
N LEU A 325 -11.40 19.78 34.14
CA LEU A 325 -11.99 18.53 33.64
C LEU A 325 -11.06 17.31 33.82
N ARG A 326 -9.83 17.54 34.30
CA ARG A 326 -8.81 16.51 34.60
C ARG A 326 -9.22 15.52 35.70
N GLY A 327 -10.21 15.88 36.54
CA GLY A 327 -10.74 15.03 37.62
C GLY A 327 -11.75 13.97 37.17
N LEU A 328 -12.09 13.91 35.88
CA LEU A 328 -12.98 12.89 35.32
C LEU A 328 -12.26 11.53 35.20
N THR A 329 -12.90 10.46 35.67
CA THR A 329 -12.46 9.09 35.40
C THR A 329 -12.68 8.70 33.94
N VAL A 330 -12.03 7.62 33.48
CA VAL A 330 -12.21 7.10 32.11
C VAL A 330 -13.67 6.76 31.78
N ALA A 331 -14.42 6.24 32.78
CA ALA A 331 -15.85 5.96 32.61
C ALA A 331 -16.68 7.24 32.40
N GLU A 332 -16.43 8.28 33.20
CA GLU A 332 -17.10 9.58 33.06
C GLU A 332 -16.72 10.28 31.76
N ILE A 333 -15.45 10.23 31.34
CA ILE A 333 -15.00 10.73 30.03
C ILE A 333 -15.78 10.05 28.91
N ASN A 334 -15.87 8.72 28.93
CA ASN A 334 -16.60 7.97 27.91
C ASN A 334 -18.10 8.29 27.91
N ALA A 335 -18.72 8.49 29.08
CA ALA A 335 -20.12 8.92 29.20
C ALA A 335 -20.34 10.35 28.67
N VAL A 336 -19.47 11.30 29.03
CA VAL A 336 -19.52 12.70 28.57
C VAL A 336 -19.33 12.79 27.04
N VAL A 337 -18.46 11.95 26.48
CA VAL A 337 -18.26 11.86 25.03
C VAL A 337 -19.45 11.19 24.32
N ALA A 338 -20.09 10.18 24.94
CA ALA A 338 -21.25 9.49 24.35
C ALA A 338 -22.52 10.35 24.27
N VAL A 339 -22.66 11.38 25.13
CA VAL A 339 -23.78 12.35 25.08
C VAL A 339 -23.47 13.60 24.24
N ALA A 340 -22.24 13.74 23.72
CA ALA A 340 -21.80 14.93 23.00
C ALA A 340 -22.41 15.01 21.59
N GLN A 341 -23.09 16.12 21.29
CA GLN A 341 -23.78 16.35 20.01
C GLN A 341 -22.89 17.14 19.04
N PRO A 342 -22.79 16.76 17.75
CA PRO A 342 -22.06 17.53 16.76
C PRO A 342 -22.78 18.84 16.42
N GLU A 343 -22.09 19.97 16.48
CA GLU A 343 -22.60 21.30 16.17
C GLU A 343 -21.66 22.00 15.18
N VAL A 344 -22.18 22.41 14.02
CA VAL A 344 -21.40 23.11 12.98
C VAL A 344 -21.79 24.59 12.99
N LEU A 345 -20.81 25.47 13.18
CA LEU A 345 -21.01 26.92 13.27
C LEU A 345 -20.21 27.65 12.16
N PRO A 346 -20.85 28.44 11.28
CA PRO A 346 -20.17 29.18 10.22
C PRO A 346 -19.37 30.39 10.73
N ARG A 347 -18.56 30.98 9.85
CA ARG A 347 -17.76 32.19 10.12
C ARG A 347 -18.58 33.32 10.73
N GLY A 348 -18.09 33.91 11.81
CA GLY A 348 -18.75 35.00 12.53
C GLY A 348 -19.80 34.56 13.55
N SER A 349 -20.19 33.27 13.60
CA SER A 349 -21.04 32.75 14.67
C SER A 349 -20.37 32.94 16.04
N VAL A 350 -21.15 33.42 17.00
CA VAL A 350 -20.71 33.55 18.40
C VAL A 350 -20.95 32.22 19.10
N VAL A 351 -19.87 31.60 19.57
CA VAL A 351 -19.86 30.29 20.23
C VAL A 351 -20.34 30.42 21.67
N VAL A 352 -19.78 31.40 22.40
CA VAL A 352 -20.15 31.78 23.77
C VAL A 352 -19.98 33.30 23.90
N ARG A 353 -20.84 33.96 24.68
CA ARG A 353 -20.73 35.39 25.00
C ARG A 353 -20.17 35.61 26.40
N ALA A 354 -19.35 36.66 26.56
CA ALA A 354 -18.97 37.14 27.87
C ALA A 354 -20.23 37.57 28.66
N GLY A 355 -20.39 37.09 29.89
CA GLY A 355 -21.57 37.33 30.73
C GLY A 355 -22.77 36.42 30.46
N GLN A 356 -22.64 35.39 29.60
CA GLN A 356 -23.71 34.40 29.38
C GLN A 356 -23.96 33.57 30.66
N PRO A 357 -25.22 33.29 31.06
CA PRO A 357 -25.53 32.48 32.24
C PRO A 357 -24.91 31.09 32.16
N ALA A 358 -24.36 30.58 33.26
CA ALA A 358 -23.68 29.29 33.27
C ALA A 358 -24.62 28.12 32.98
N GLU A 359 -25.84 28.17 33.51
CA GLU A 359 -26.92 27.19 33.27
C GLU A 359 -27.32 27.09 31.77
N GLU A 360 -27.11 28.17 31.01
CA GLU A 360 -27.38 28.26 29.57
C GLU A 360 -26.12 28.10 28.69
N THR A 361 -24.96 27.83 29.28
CA THR A 361 -23.67 27.78 28.58
C THR A 361 -23.17 26.33 28.45
N PRO A 362 -23.33 25.67 27.30
CA PRO A 362 -22.85 24.30 27.11
C PRO A 362 -21.33 24.26 26.94
N LEU A 363 -20.74 23.16 27.39
CA LEU A 363 -19.34 22.82 27.12
C LEU A 363 -19.22 22.46 25.64
N ARG A 364 -18.26 23.08 24.95
CA ARG A 364 -17.99 22.84 23.54
C ARG A 364 -16.53 22.51 23.33
N ILE A 365 -16.25 21.33 22.79
CA ILE A 365 -14.91 20.94 22.38
C ILE A 365 -14.78 21.16 20.88
N LEU A 366 -13.83 22.00 20.48
CA LEU A 366 -13.58 22.30 19.07
C LEU A 366 -12.89 21.09 18.41
N VAL A 367 -13.45 20.59 17.31
CA VAL A 367 -12.93 19.43 16.56
C VAL A 367 -12.20 19.88 15.28
N THR A 368 -12.79 20.81 14.51
CA THR A 368 -12.18 21.37 13.30
C THR A 368 -12.46 22.87 13.18
N GLY A 369 -11.56 23.61 12.52
CA GLY A 369 -11.63 25.08 12.37
C GLY A 369 -10.85 25.85 13.45
N GLN A 370 -11.07 27.17 13.52
CA GLN A 370 -10.43 28.07 14.48
C GLN A 370 -11.41 29.18 14.90
N ALA A 371 -11.50 29.45 16.21
CA ALA A 371 -12.28 30.53 16.78
C ALA A 371 -11.38 31.52 17.56
N ALA A 372 -11.75 32.81 17.57
CA ALA A 372 -11.05 33.84 18.34
C ALA A 372 -11.71 34.08 19.70
N CYS A 373 -10.92 34.06 20.76
CA CYS A 373 -11.31 34.42 22.11
C CYS A 373 -11.10 35.93 22.31
N ARG A 374 -12.12 36.66 22.78
CA ARG A 374 -12.07 38.11 22.98
C ARG A 374 -12.51 38.54 24.38
N VAL A 375 -11.80 39.51 24.93
CA VAL A 375 -12.14 40.23 26.17
C VAL A 375 -12.28 41.72 25.85
N ARG A 376 -13.40 42.33 26.26
CA ARG A 376 -13.71 43.76 26.01
C ARG A 376 -13.44 44.19 24.54
N GLY A 377 -13.81 43.32 23.59
CA GLY A 377 -13.65 43.53 22.15
C GLY A 377 -12.26 43.19 21.57
N ARG A 378 -11.20 43.11 22.38
CA ARG A 378 -9.84 42.75 21.92
C ARG A 378 -9.67 41.24 21.89
N THR A 379 -9.01 40.70 20.86
CA THR A 379 -8.63 39.28 20.79
C THR A 379 -7.52 38.99 21.80
N THR A 380 -7.76 38.07 22.73
CA THR A 380 -6.77 37.62 23.74
C THR A 380 -6.14 36.28 23.36
N GLY A 381 -6.79 35.49 22.50
CA GLY A 381 -6.27 34.20 22.04
C GLY A 381 -7.14 33.58 20.94
N PHE A 382 -6.84 32.33 20.59
CA PHE A 382 -7.61 31.56 19.63
C PHE A 382 -7.79 30.11 20.11
N ALA A 383 -9.04 29.64 20.13
CA ALA A 383 -9.37 28.24 20.29
C ALA A 383 -9.15 27.49 18.96
N ARG A 384 -8.63 26.27 19.08
CA ARG A 384 -8.18 25.35 18.02
C ARG A 384 -8.76 23.94 18.28
N PRO A 385 -8.58 22.96 17.37
CA PRO A 385 -8.96 21.58 17.65
C PRO A 385 -8.42 21.07 18.99
N GLY A 386 -9.22 20.34 19.76
CA GLY A 386 -8.88 19.86 21.09
C GLY A 386 -8.89 20.94 22.20
N ASP A 387 -9.39 22.15 21.94
CA ASP A 387 -9.65 23.16 22.96
C ASP A 387 -11.12 23.12 23.41
N ALA A 388 -11.35 23.31 24.70
CA ALA A 388 -12.68 23.46 25.28
C ALA A 388 -13.08 24.93 25.35
N VAL A 389 -14.39 25.19 25.30
CA VAL A 389 -15.02 26.50 25.48
C VAL A 389 -16.28 26.30 26.32
N GLY A 390 -16.49 27.11 27.37
CA GLY A 390 -17.61 26.95 28.30
C GLY A 390 -17.34 25.96 29.45
N ASP A 391 -16.15 25.39 29.51
CA ASP A 391 -15.64 24.55 30.61
C ASP A 391 -15.74 25.23 31.98
N LEU A 392 -15.32 26.49 32.10
CA LEU A 392 -15.47 27.25 33.35
C LEU A 392 -16.94 27.36 33.77
N ALA A 393 -17.87 27.58 32.84
CA ALA A 393 -19.29 27.68 33.15
C ALA A 393 -19.88 26.33 33.60
N VAL A 394 -19.63 25.27 32.84
CA VAL A 394 -20.14 23.91 33.13
C VAL A 394 -19.55 23.31 34.41
N VAL A 395 -18.34 23.71 34.82
CA VAL A 395 -17.70 23.17 36.04
C VAL A 395 -17.88 24.06 37.28
N SER A 396 -17.87 25.39 37.14
CA SER A 396 -17.88 26.30 38.30
C SER A 396 -19.20 27.03 38.56
N GLY A 397 -20.13 27.02 37.60
CA GLY A 397 -21.33 27.87 37.66
C GLY A 397 -21.08 29.36 37.44
N GLN A 398 -19.84 29.81 37.20
CA GLN A 398 -19.55 31.21 36.87
C GLN A 398 -19.87 31.52 35.40
N PRO A 399 -20.39 32.72 35.08
CA PRO A 399 -20.60 33.14 33.69
C PRO A 399 -19.27 33.27 32.96
N CYS A 400 -19.24 32.92 31.67
CA CYS A 400 -18.00 33.01 30.88
C CYS A 400 -17.48 34.45 30.80
N GLN A 401 -16.18 34.63 31.03
CA GLN A 401 -15.52 35.94 31.00
C GLN A 401 -15.10 36.38 29.57
N HIS A 402 -15.17 35.45 28.61
CA HIS A 402 -14.69 35.61 27.24
C HIS A 402 -15.84 35.47 26.24
N THR A 403 -15.83 36.29 25.18
CA THR A 403 -16.65 36.06 23.99
C THR A 403 -15.82 35.29 22.97
N VAL A 404 -16.30 34.13 22.51
CA VAL A 404 -15.62 33.29 21.51
C VAL A 404 -16.39 33.30 20.21
N MET A 405 -15.74 33.55 19.07
CA MET A 405 -16.38 33.64 17.75
C MET A 405 -15.62 32.88 16.68
N VAL A 406 -16.33 32.19 15.78
CA VAL A 406 -15.75 31.42 14.66
C VAL A 406 -15.03 32.35 13.69
N THR A 407 -13.79 32.00 13.32
CA THR A 407 -12.94 32.80 12.40
C THR A 407 -12.57 32.10 11.11
N SER A 408 -12.51 30.76 11.09
CA SER A 408 -12.53 29.95 9.86
C SER A 408 -13.89 30.02 9.16
N GLU A 409 -14.00 29.46 7.96
CA GLU A 409 -15.26 29.42 7.18
C GLU A 409 -16.38 28.68 7.93
N SER A 410 -16.01 27.61 8.63
CA SER A 410 -16.81 26.98 9.68
C SER A 410 -15.92 26.43 10.79
N CYS A 411 -16.52 26.09 11.93
CA CYS A 411 -15.97 25.22 12.95
C CYS A 411 -16.94 24.07 13.21
N GLN A 412 -16.41 22.87 13.49
CA GLN A 412 -17.18 21.76 14.06
C GLN A 412 -16.86 21.65 15.55
N PHE A 413 -17.88 21.60 16.39
CA PHE A 413 -17.78 21.38 17.83
C PHE A 413 -18.49 20.10 18.24
N LEU A 414 -18.02 19.48 19.31
CA LEU A 414 -18.80 18.54 20.12
C LEU A 414 -19.36 19.31 21.32
N LYS A 415 -20.69 19.46 21.34
CA LYS A 415 -21.48 20.23 22.29
C LYS A 415 -22.08 19.31 23.34
N ILE A 416 -21.88 19.64 24.60
CA ILE A 416 -22.38 18.89 25.77
C ILE A 416 -23.18 19.89 26.61
N LEU A 417 -24.48 19.62 26.83
CA LEU A 417 -25.30 20.49 27.67
C LEU A 417 -24.93 20.30 29.16
N PRO A 418 -25.16 21.30 30.03
CA PRO A 418 -24.90 21.16 31.47
C PRO A 418 -25.69 20.01 32.11
N SER A 419 -26.91 19.75 31.64
CA SER A 419 -27.73 18.58 32.00
C SER A 419 -27.02 17.26 31.70
N ASP A 420 -26.51 17.14 30.48
CA ASP A 420 -26.00 15.90 29.92
C ASP A 420 -24.64 15.58 30.55
N PHE A 421 -23.83 16.62 30.81
CA PHE A 421 -22.62 16.52 31.61
C PHE A 421 -22.90 16.04 33.04
N ALA A 422 -23.90 16.62 33.72
CA ALA A 422 -24.27 16.22 35.08
C ALA A 422 -24.71 14.75 35.16
N ILE A 423 -25.53 14.29 34.21
CA ILE A 423 -25.94 12.89 34.07
C ILE A 423 -24.71 11.99 33.83
N ALA A 424 -23.82 12.37 32.92
CA ALA A 424 -22.64 11.59 32.57
C ALA A 424 -21.59 11.47 33.70
N VAL A 425 -21.51 12.45 34.61
CA VAL A 425 -20.66 12.38 35.82
C VAL A 425 -21.38 11.79 37.05
N GLY A 426 -22.58 11.23 36.86
CA GLY A 426 -23.31 10.47 37.88
C GLY A 426 -23.84 11.31 39.06
N GLY A 427 -24.12 12.60 38.86
CA GLY A 427 -24.53 13.47 39.97
C GLY A 427 -24.93 14.89 39.53
N SER A 428 -24.53 15.88 40.33
CA SER A 428 -24.70 17.29 40.02
C SER A 428 -23.35 17.96 39.77
N ILE A 429 -23.33 19.03 38.96
CA ILE A 429 -22.12 19.82 38.68
C ILE A 429 -21.37 20.24 39.96
N PRO A 430 -22.02 20.73 41.04
CA PRO A 430 -21.34 21.02 42.31
C PRO A 430 -20.64 19.82 42.96
N ALA A 431 -21.15 18.60 42.80
CA ALA A 431 -20.51 17.38 43.32
C ALA A 431 -19.30 16.94 42.49
N TYR A 432 -19.25 17.30 41.20
CA TYR A 432 -18.03 17.21 40.40
C TYR A 432 -17.03 18.33 40.77
N ALA A 433 -17.50 19.58 40.90
CA ALA A 433 -16.68 20.73 41.26
C ALA A 433 -15.94 20.55 42.60
N ALA A 434 -16.58 19.91 43.58
CA ALA A 434 -15.98 19.59 44.88
C ALA A 434 -14.76 18.64 44.83
N ARG A 435 -14.47 18.01 43.69
CA ARG A 435 -13.26 17.19 43.48
C ARG A 435 -12.03 18.00 43.05
N ILE A 436 -12.19 19.31 42.80
CA ILE A 436 -11.20 20.16 42.14
C ILE A 436 -10.58 21.13 43.16
N PRO A 437 -9.25 21.32 43.17
CA PRO A 437 -8.59 22.34 44.00
C PRO A 437 -9.18 23.74 43.80
N ALA A 438 -9.52 24.42 44.90
CA ALA A 438 -10.14 25.75 44.88
C ALA A 438 -9.33 26.79 44.09
N GLU A 439 -8.01 26.66 44.08
CA GLU A 439 -7.05 27.50 43.34
C GLU A 439 -7.33 27.54 41.82
N LEU A 440 -7.85 26.46 41.23
CA LEU A 440 -8.15 26.39 39.79
C LEU A 440 -9.41 27.16 39.38
N PHE A 441 -10.18 27.67 40.34
CA PHE A 441 -11.37 28.50 40.09
C PHE A 441 -11.10 30.01 40.24
N LEU A 442 -9.88 30.39 40.61
CA LEU A 442 -9.50 31.80 40.72
C LEU A 442 -9.22 32.38 39.32
N PRO A 443 -9.75 33.57 38.98
CA PRO A 443 -9.36 34.25 37.74
C PRO A 443 -7.89 34.69 37.84
N GLU A 444 -7.13 34.57 36.75
CA GLU A 444 -5.77 35.11 36.71
C GLU A 444 -5.78 36.63 36.94
N GLU A 445 -4.92 37.12 37.83
CA GLU A 445 -4.62 38.54 37.92
C GLU A 445 -3.98 38.98 36.60
N ALA A 446 -4.60 39.97 35.94
CA ALA A 446 -4.12 40.43 34.64
C ALA A 446 -2.67 40.95 34.75
N PRO A 447 -1.75 40.52 33.87
CA PRO A 447 -0.33 40.86 33.99
C PRO A 447 -0.13 42.37 34.01
N ALA A 448 0.53 42.86 35.05
CA ALA A 448 0.75 44.29 35.27
C ALA A 448 1.50 44.90 34.09
N ILE A 449 0.85 45.83 33.38
CA ILE A 449 1.44 46.51 32.23
C ILE A 449 2.58 47.41 32.73
N PRO A 450 3.84 47.19 32.31
CA PRO A 450 4.93 48.07 32.70
C PRO A 450 4.71 49.46 32.09
N ALA A 451 4.93 50.51 32.89
CA ALA A 451 4.69 51.89 32.48
C ALA A 451 5.73 52.36 31.43
N GLY A 452 5.42 52.10 30.15
CA GLY A 452 6.25 52.53 29.02
C GLY A 452 6.27 54.05 28.88
N THR A 453 7.47 54.63 28.88
CA THR A 453 7.71 56.06 28.62
C THR A 453 7.23 56.47 27.23
N ALA A 454 6.41 57.51 27.15
CA ALA A 454 5.91 58.03 25.87
C ALA A 454 6.98 58.83 25.11
N PRO A 455 7.15 58.63 23.79
CA PRO A 455 7.96 59.51 22.95
C PRO A 455 7.21 60.83 22.67
N SER A 456 7.95 61.94 22.67
CA SER A 456 7.41 63.28 22.43
C SER A 456 7.23 63.60 20.95
N GLY A 457 6.03 64.00 20.54
CA GLY A 457 5.72 64.57 19.22
C GLY A 457 4.45 65.44 19.28
N PRO A 458 4.45 66.67 18.74
CA PRO A 458 3.33 67.61 18.89
C PRO A 458 2.31 67.52 17.74
N VAL A 459 1.08 68.04 17.93
CA VAL A 459 0.46 69.11 17.10
C VAL A 459 -1.01 69.38 17.50
N LEU A 460 -1.32 70.69 17.62
CA LEU A 460 -2.65 71.35 17.64
C LEU A 460 -3.69 71.00 18.71
N ALA A 461 -4.62 71.94 18.93
CA ALA A 461 -5.60 71.96 20.00
C ALA A 461 -6.90 72.68 19.57
N SER A 462 -8.00 72.43 20.29
CA SER A 462 -9.04 73.43 20.53
C SER A 462 -9.89 73.07 21.77
N ALA A 463 -10.52 74.10 22.35
CA ALA A 463 -11.78 74.15 23.12
C ALA A 463 -12.34 72.89 23.83
N THR A 464 -12.88 72.93 25.07
CA THR A 464 -13.12 74.04 26.02
C THR A 464 -13.40 73.45 27.43
N ALA A 465 -13.37 74.29 28.47
CA ALA A 465 -13.76 73.95 29.86
C ALA A 465 -14.70 75.08 30.40
N PRO A 466 -15.12 75.13 31.69
CA PRO A 466 -15.14 74.18 32.83
C PRO A 466 -16.62 74.09 33.38
N PRO A 467 -17.00 74.05 34.69
CA PRO A 467 -16.30 73.71 35.95
C PRO A 467 -17.03 72.79 36.96
N ASN A 468 -16.24 72.28 37.91
CA ASN A 468 -16.47 72.07 39.36
C ASN A 468 -17.89 71.99 39.96
N TRP A 469 -18.08 71.03 40.88
CA TRP A 469 -18.20 71.34 42.32
C TRP A 469 -17.66 70.18 43.20
N SER A 470 -17.72 70.29 44.53
CA SER A 470 -16.94 69.45 45.48
C SER A 470 -17.62 69.31 46.86
N ARG A 471 -17.06 68.42 47.72
CA ARG A 471 -17.46 68.10 49.12
C ARG A 471 -18.72 67.21 49.29
N ALA A 472 -19.02 66.63 50.46
CA ALA A 472 -18.24 66.02 51.57
C ALA A 472 -19.24 65.48 52.65
N GLY A 473 -18.77 64.70 53.64
CA GLY A 473 -19.55 64.17 54.78
C GLY A 473 -19.61 62.63 54.74
N GLU A 474 -18.98 61.85 55.64
CA GLU A 474 -19.12 61.73 57.11
C GLU A 474 -20.46 61.06 57.52
N ALA A 475 -20.45 59.77 57.88
CA ALA A 475 -20.30 59.20 59.25
C ALA A 475 -21.69 59.00 59.94
N SER A 476 -21.94 58.13 60.94
CA SER A 476 -21.10 57.23 61.78
C SER A 476 -21.96 56.09 62.39
N ALA A 477 -21.34 54.97 62.81
CA ALA A 477 -21.77 53.96 63.82
C ALA A 477 -23.19 53.29 63.75
N GLY A 478 -23.44 52.10 64.32
CA GLY A 478 -22.54 51.09 64.91
C GLY A 478 -23.25 50.03 65.80
N ALA A 479 -22.53 48.96 66.14
CA ALA A 479 -22.73 48.01 67.27
C ALA A 479 -23.92 46.98 67.30
N HIS A 480 -23.52 45.70 67.24
CA HIS A 480 -23.95 44.52 68.05
C HIS A 480 -25.43 44.14 68.33
N GLY A 481 -25.72 42.85 68.12
CA GLY A 481 -26.84 42.09 68.73
C GLY A 481 -26.66 40.58 68.46
N SER A 482 -27.01 39.68 69.41
CA SER A 482 -26.66 38.25 69.33
C SER A 482 -27.79 37.28 69.73
N ARG A 483 -27.59 35.99 69.41
CA ARG A 483 -28.02 34.78 70.16
C ARG A 483 -29.25 33.98 69.63
N ALA A 484 -29.11 32.64 69.62
CA ALA A 484 -30.17 31.62 69.39
C ALA A 484 -30.70 31.10 70.78
N PRO A 485 -31.40 29.93 71.01
CA PRO A 485 -31.32 28.60 70.35
C PRO A 485 -32.65 27.74 70.34
N PHE A 486 -32.54 26.40 70.14
CA PHE A 486 -33.57 25.32 70.17
C PHE A 486 -34.59 25.31 68.99
N GLY A 487 -35.22 24.20 68.52
CA GLY A 487 -35.19 22.74 68.79
C GLY A 487 -36.51 22.10 68.22
N GLY A 488 -36.70 20.80 67.92
CA GLY A 488 -35.90 19.55 67.92
C GLY A 488 -36.79 18.32 67.55
N GLN A 489 -36.23 17.09 67.39
CA GLN A 489 -36.90 15.80 66.98
C GLN A 489 -37.38 15.76 65.50
N GLN A 490 -37.23 14.71 64.65
CA GLN A 490 -37.32 13.22 64.71
C GLN A 490 -38.73 12.61 64.57
N THR A 491 -38.98 11.89 63.46
CA THR A 491 -39.36 10.43 63.44
C THR A 491 -39.44 9.87 62.01
N ARG A 492 -39.52 8.53 61.88
CA ARG A 492 -39.64 7.77 60.60
C ARG A 492 -41.04 7.16 60.45
N ARG A 493 -41.55 7.02 59.21
CA ARG A 493 -41.92 5.73 58.57
C ARG A 493 -42.46 5.90 57.13
N ALA A 494 -42.49 4.79 56.40
CA ALA A 494 -43.02 4.57 55.02
C ALA A 494 -44.16 3.49 55.11
N PRO A 495 -44.71 2.86 54.04
CA PRO A 495 -44.41 2.95 52.59
C PRO A 495 -45.66 2.90 51.64
N ALA A 496 -45.43 2.70 50.33
CA ALA A 496 -46.29 2.02 49.32
C ALA A 496 -47.62 2.69 48.87
N ASP A 497 -48.24 2.37 47.72
CA ASP A 497 -47.78 1.91 46.38
C ASP A 497 -48.96 1.99 45.37
N THR A 498 -48.70 2.05 44.05
CA THR A 498 -49.68 1.94 42.92
C THR A 498 -50.80 3.03 42.84
N VAL A 499 -51.60 3.24 41.78
CA VAL A 499 -51.92 2.52 40.51
C VAL A 499 -51.95 3.52 39.31
N SER A 500 -51.83 3.04 38.06
CA SER A 500 -51.96 3.79 36.80
C SER A 500 -53.41 4.15 36.37
N SER A 501 -53.60 5.14 35.47
CA SER A 501 -54.32 5.01 34.15
C SER A 501 -54.90 6.33 33.56
N ALA A 502 -55.17 6.33 32.23
CA ALA A 502 -56.17 7.11 31.45
C ALA A 502 -56.04 8.67 31.39
N SER A 503 -55.82 9.27 30.20
CA SER A 503 -56.82 9.86 29.24
C SER A 503 -57.26 11.31 29.59
N THR A 504 -57.78 12.21 28.73
CA THR A 504 -58.31 12.16 27.34
C THR A 504 -58.07 13.52 26.63
N THR A 505 -58.28 13.62 25.30
CA THR A 505 -58.32 14.88 24.50
C THR A 505 -59.63 15.66 24.67
N PRO A 506 -59.79 16.84 24.00
CA PRO A 506 -60.83 16.91 22.97
C PRO A 506 -60.64 17.86 21.76
N SER A 507 -60.91 17.34 20.53
CA SER A 507 -61.72 17.98 19.46
C SER A 507 -61.12 19.19 18.64
N GLN A 508 -61.55 19.56 17.41
CA GLN A 508 -62.69 19.18 16.51
C GLN A 508 -62.24 19.00 15.01
N SER A 509 -63.18 18.64 14.11
CA SER A 509 -63.08 18.38 12.64
C SER A 509 -64.28 19.05 11.90
N PRO A 510 -64.73 18.75 10.63
CA PRO A 510 -64.26 17.90 9.50
C PRO A 510 -64.09 18.68 8.15
N VAL A 511 -64.17 18.16 6.90
CA VAL A 511 -65.35 17.68 6.10
C VAL A 511 -64.92 16.94 4.77
N SER A 512 -65.53 15.76 4.46
CA SER A 512 -65.84 15.07 3.15
C SER A 512 -64.95 15.11 1.87
N ALA A 513 -65.05 14.20 0.85
CA ALA A 513 -65.71 12.89 0.62
C ALA A 513 -65.11 12.16 -0.64
N ALA A 514 -65.62 10.99 -1.07
CA ALA A 514 -65.06 10.14 -2.16
C ALA A 514 -66.11 9.37 -3.01
N ALA A 515 -65.75 8.93 -4.24
CA ALA A 515 -66.37 7.88 -5.12
C ALA A 515 -65.69 7.84 -6.53
N ALA A 516 -65.87 6.88 -7.46
CA ALA A 516 -65.96 5.39 -7.43
C ALA A 516 -65.96 4.77 -8.88
N THR A 517 -65.49 3.52 -9.03
CA THR A 517 -65.81 2.47 -10.06
C THR A 517 -65.72 2.68 -11.60
N SER A 518 -64.81 1.90 -12.22
CA SER A 518 -64.99 0.87 -13.30
C SER A 518 -65.77 1.10 -14.63
N ILE A 519 -65.16 0.71 -15.78
CA ILE A 519 -65.69 -0.11 -16.93
C ILE A 519 -64.61 -0.27 -18.05
N GLU A 520 -64.77 -1.23 -19.00
CA GLU A 520 -63.74 -1.71 -19.96
C GLU A 520 -64.15 -1.53 -21.49
N PRO A 521 -63.65 -2.25 -22.54
CA PRO A 521 -63.00 -1.67 -23.74
C PRO A 521 -63.82 -1.76 -25.06
N PRO A 522 -63.29 -1.31 -26.25
CA PRO A 522 -62.45 -2.12 -27.17
C PRO A 522 -61.18 -1.35 -27.67
N ALA A 523 -60.05 -1.96 -28.07
CA ALA A 523 -59.74 -2.85 -29.23
C ALA A 523 -59.85 -2.15 -30.62
N HIS A 524 -58.96 -2.36 -31.61
CA HIS A 524 -57.73 -3.19 -31.77
C HIS A 524 -56.53 -2.26 -32.16
N ALA A 525 -55.34 -2.63 -32.65
CA ALA A 525 -54.65 -3.86 -33.13
C ALA A 525 -53.10 -3.67 -32.89
N LEU A 526 -52.11 -4.47 -33.30
CA LEU A 526 -51.96 -5.66 -34.18
C LEU A 526 -51.10 -6.75 -33.47
N THR A 527 -51.39 -8.02 -33.72
CA THR A 527 -50.54 -9.23 -33.47
C THR A 527 -50.84 -10.26 -34.57
N PRO A 528 -49.98 -11.27 -34.88
CA PRO A 528 -49.83 -12.53 -34.11
C PRO A 528 -48.37 -13.05 -34.06
N GLY A 529 -47.98 -14.22 -33.52
CA GLY A 529 -48.59 -15.34 -32.78
C GLY A 529 -47.48 -16.07 -31.97
N PHE A 530 -47.64 -17.10 -31.12
CA PHE A 530 -48.54 -18.28 -31.09
C PHE A 530 -48.44 -19.15 -32.36
N SER A 531 -48.35 -20.49 -32.32
CA SER A 531 -48.71 -21.47 -31.26
C SER A 531 -47.80 -22.72 -31.33
N SER A 532 -47.28 -23.28 -30.23
CA SER A 532 -47.83 -24.39 -29.41
C SER A 532 -48.11 -25.74 -30.09
N SER A 533 -47.59 -26.84 -29.54
CA SER A 533 -48.40 -28.04 -29.22
C SER A 533 -47.65 -29.00 -28.28
N SER A 534 -48.41 -29.72 -27.45
CA SER A 534 -47.96 -30.87 -26.67
C SER A 534 -49.10 -31.88 -26.67
N PHE A 535 -48.83 -33.15 -26.98
CA PHE A 535 -49.81 -34.23 -26.84
C PHE A 535 -49.12 -35.55 -26.48
N SER A 536 -49.90 -36.51 -25.99
CA SER A 536 -49.41 -37.56 -25.09
C SER A 536 -49.93 -38.96 -25.42
N SER A 537 -49.09 -39.94 -25.11
CA SER A 537 -49.40 -41.37 -24.94
C SER A 537 -48.21 -42.03 -24.23
N SER A 538 -48.26 -43.05 -23.37
CA SER A 538 -49.25 -43.73 -22.51
C SER A 538 -48.94 -45.24 -22.54
N SER A 539 -48.94 -45.92 -21.39
CA SER A 539 -48.63 -47.37 -21.20
C SER A 539 -47.14 -47.75 -21.35
N SER A 540 -46.58 -48.77 -20.68
CA SER A 540 -47.18 -49.78 -19.77
C SER A 540 -46.19 -50.34 -18.71
N SER A 541 -46.72 -51.14 -17.77
CA SER A 541 -46.14 -52.14 -16.82
C SER A 541 -44.69 -52.63 -17.03
N SER A 542 -43.91 -53.10 -16.03
CA SER A 542 -44.20 -53.78 -14.72
C SER A 542 -43.01 -53.66 -13.74
N ALA A 543 -43.16 -53.67 -12.40
CA ALA A 543 -43.12 -54.83 -11.45
C ALA A 543 -42.04 -55.92 -11.77
N ALA A 544 -41.25 -56.49 -10.83
CA ALA A 544 -41.20 -56.51 -9.34
C ALA A 544 -39.72 -56.45 -8.84
N ALA A 545 -39.32 -56.07 -7.61
CA ALA A 545 -39.45 -56.73 -6.29
C ALA A 545 -38.99 -58.23 -6.26
N ALA A 546 -38.38 -58.79 -5.20
CA ALA A 546 -37.85 -58.32 -3.90
C ALA A 546 -37.09 -59.50 -3.19
N ALA A 547 -36.30 -59.39 -2.11
CA ALA A 547 -35.46 -58.33 -1.50
C ALA A 547 -34.66 -58.92 -0.29
N GLY A 548 -33.51 -58.35 0.11
CA GLY A 548 -32.73 -58.73 1.33
C GLY A 548 -31.26 -58.27 1.29
N ALA A 549 -30.56 -58.02 2.40
CA ALA A 549 -30.93 -58.08 3.83
C ALA A 549 -30.23 -56.96 4.65
N THR A 550 -30.67 -56.74 5.89
CA THR A 550 -30.27 -55.63 6.77
C THR A 550 -29.15 -55.98 7.77
N GLY A 551 -28.36 -54.99 8.18
CA GLY A 551 -27.33 -55.12 9.23
C GLY A 551 -26.84 -53.75 9.75
N PRO A 552 -26.74 -53.50 11.08
CA PRO A 552 -26.51 -52.16 11.63
C PRO A 552 -25.11 -51.91 12.25
N SER A 553 -24.83 -50.64 12.57
CA SER A 553 -23.86 -50.23 13.61
C SER A 553 -24.26 -50.77 15.00
N PRO A 554 -23.40 -50.85 16.06
CA PRO A 554 -22.33 -49.86 16.36
C PRO A 554 -21.05 -50.33 17.11
N ARG A 555 -20.12 -49.36 17.28
CA ARG A 555 -19.18 -49.14 18.42
C ARG A 555 -18.02 -50.11 18.73
N ASN A 556 -16.85 -49.47 18.85
CA ASN A 556 -15.80 -49.59 19.88
C ASN A 556 -14.59 -50.57 19.73
N LEU A 557 -13.44 -50.01 20.12
CA LEU A 557 -12.23 -50.62 20.69
C LEU A 557 -11.38 -51.57 19.83
N SER A 558 -10.21 -51.07 19.42
CA SER A 558 -8.97 -51.87 19.39
C SER A 558 -7.80 -51.06 19.97
N ARG A 559 -6.72 -51.74 20.39
CA ARG A 559 -5.63 -51.14 21.19
C ARG A 559 -4.44 -50.70 20.33
N ARG A 560 -3.91 -49.52 20.67
CA ARG A 560 -2.56 -49.02 20.39
C ARG A 560 -1.49 -50.12 20.45
N ALA A 561 -0.81 -50.38 19.34
CA ALA A 561 0.47 -51.09 19.29
C ALA A 561 1.46 -50.23 18.49
N SER A 562 2.57 -49.81 19.12
CA SER A 562 3.53 -48.89 18.49
C SER A 562 4.65 -49.62 17.76
N ARG A 563 4.91 -49.21 16.52
CA ARG A 563 6.26 -49.24 15.94
C ARG A 563 6.58 -47.87 15.34
N ARG A 564 7.82 -47.42 15.50
CA ARG A 564 8.36 -46.17 14.95
C ARG A 564 9.05 -46.48 13.62
N THR A 565 8.78 -45.67 12.60
CA THR A 565 9.67 -45.53 11.45
C THR A 565 9.55 -44.12 10.87
N MET A 566 10.69 -43.52 10.53
CA MET A 566 10.94 -42.31 9.71
C MET A 566 9.74 -41.38 9.42
N GLY A 567 9.70 -40.22 10.06
CA GLY A 567 8.85 -39.10 9.61
C GLY A 567 9.55 -38.31 8.50
N GLY A 568 8.96 -38.27 7.31
CA GLY A 568 9.57 -37.63 6.14
C GLY A 568 8.69 -37.61 4.89
N ILE A 569 7.39 -37.33 5.04
CA ILE A 569 6.41 -37.29 3.91
C ILE A 569 5.50 -36.05 3.99
N ALA A 570 5.15 -35.59 5.19
CA ALA A 570 4.12 -34.55 5.41
C ALA A 570 4.39 -33.15 4.79
N ALA A 571 5.59 -32.87 4.27
CA ALA A 571 5.87 -31.61 3.56
C ALA A 571 5.37 -31.62 2.11
N GLN A 572 5.32 -32.79 1.46
CA GLN A 572 4.95 -32.93 0.05
C GLN A 572 3.42 -32.92 -0.16
N GLU A 573 2.66 -33.15 0.92
CA GLU A 573 1.19 -33.24 0.93
C GLU A 573 0.49 -31.89 1.17
N VAL A 574 1.25 -30.80 1.33
CA VAL A 574 0.74 -29.44 1.61
C VAL A 574 0.85 -28.54 0.38
N ASP A 575 2.00 -28.57 -0.29
CA ASP A 575 2.28 -27.87 -1.57
C ASP A 575 1.17 -28.10 -2.62
N LEU A 576 0.77 -29.38 -2.79
CA LEU A 576 -0.35 -29.80 -3.64
C LEU A 576 -1.69 -29.10 -3.33
N LYS A 577 -1.93 -28.67 -2.08
CA LYS A 577 -3.19 -28.02 -1.67
C LYS A 577 -3.16 -26.51 -1.90
N ALA A 578 -2.02 -25.85 -1.68
CA ALA A 578 -1.85 -24.43 -2.02
C ALA A 578 -1.88 -24.21 -3.54
N VAL A 579 -1.16 -25.05 -4.28
CA VAL A 579 -1.19 -25.07 -5.75
C VAL A 579 -2.58 -25.46 -6.27
N GLY A 580 -3.17 -26.53 -5.71
CA GLY A 580 -4.52 -26.98 -6.05
C GLY A 580 -5.58 -25.89 -5.87
N ALA A 581 -5.58 -25.16 -4.76
CA ALA A 581 -6.56 -24.10 -4.49
C ALA A 581 -6.48 -22.93 -5.49
N SER A 582 -5.27 -22.55 -5.93
CA SER A 582 -5.10 -21.51 -6.96
C SER A 582 -5.43 -22.02 -8.36
N LEU A 583 -5.09 -23.26 -8.71
CA LEU A 583 -5.51 -23.87 -9.98
C LEU A 583 -7.03 -24.05 -10.04
N GLU A 584 -7.68 -24.49 -8.96
CA GLU A 584 -9.15 -24.53 -8.85
C GLU A 584 -9.79 -23.15 -9.07
N ALA A 585 -9.22 -22.08 -8.50
CA ALA A 585 -9.72 -20.72 -8.69
C ALA A 585 -9.62 -20.29 -10.17
N LEU A 586 -8.48 -20.57 -10.82
CA LEU A 586 -8.28 -20.30 -12.24
C LEU A 586 -9.20 -21.16 -13.12
N SER A 587 -9.38 -22.45 -12.84
CA SER A 587 -10.29 -23.33 -13.58
C SER A 587 -11.77 -22.92 -13.49
N ARG A 588 -12.19 -22.22 -12.43
CA ARG A 588 -13.54 -21.62 -12.33
C ARG A 588 -13.70 -20.33 -13.14
N LEU A 589 -12.60 -19.66 -13.47
CA LEU A 589 -12.56 -18.50 -14.37
C LEU A 589 -12.30 -18.88 -15.83
N ALA A 590 -11.74 -20.06 -16.05
CA ALA A 590 -11.36 -20.59 -17.37
C ALA A 590 -12.55 -20.63 -18.33
N ARG A 591 -12.34 -20.12 -19.55
CA ARG A 591 -13.30 -20.26 -20.65
C ARG A 591 -12.88 -21.44 -21.52
N GLY A 592 -13.85 -22.09 -22.15
CA GLY A 592 -13.59 -23.21 -23.05
C GLY A 592 -12.58 -22.83 -24.14
N LEU A 593 -11.53 -23.64 -24.27
CA LEU A 593 -10.60 -23.62 -25.39
C LEU A 593 -11.27 -24.23 -26.64
N ASP A 594 -10.73 -23.95 -27.81
CA ASP A 594 -11.27 -24.45 -29.08
C ASP A 594 -10.93 -25.93 -29.27
N GLN A 595 -11.92 -26.80 -29.03
CA GLN A 595 -11.82 -28.26 -29.20
C GLN A 595 -12.00 -28.71 -30.67
N THR A 596 -12.20 -27.80 -31.62
CA THR A 596 -12.35 -28.15 -33.05
C THR A 596 -11.02 -28.14 -33.82
N LEU A 597 -10.07 -27.34 -33.32
CA LEU A 597 -8.69 -27.24 -33.80
C LEU A 597 -7.90 -28.49 -33.40
N ARG A 598 -6.94 -28.94 -34.23
CA ARG A 598 -6.05 -30.06 -33.90
C ARG A 598 -4.65 -29.78 -34.41
N ILE A 599 -3.63 -30.25 -33.70
CA ILE A 599 -2.23 -30.10 -34.10
C ILE A 599 -1.93 -30.64 -35.51
N SER A 600 -2.59 -31.73 -35.93
CA SER A 600 -2.45 -32.31 -37.28
C SER A 600 -2.93 -31.42 -38.43
N ASP A 601 -3.76 -30.42 -38.14
CA ASP A 601 -4.30 -29.48 -39.13
C ASP A 601 -3.48 -28.17 -39.20
N LEU A 602 -2.46 -28.02 -38.34
CA LEU A 602 -1.59 -26.85 -38.31
C LEU A 602 -0.38 -27.04 -39.23
N GLU A 603 -0.28 -26.19 -40.25
CA GLU A 603 0.90 -26.03 -41.10
C GLU A 603 1.91 -25.13 -40.38
N VAL A 604 3.07 -25.68 -40.03
CA VAL A 604 4.17 -24.89 -39.47
C VAL A 604 4.81 -24.03 -40.56
N MET A 605 4.98 -22.75 -40.26
CA MET A 605 5.68 -21.77 -41.11
C MET A 605 7.01 -21.43 -40.43
N THR A 606 7.32 -20.15 -40.19
CA THR A 606 8.61 -19.72 -39.63
C THR A 606 8.64 -19.60 -38.10
N THR A 607 9.83 -19.60 -37.50
CA THR A 607 10.06 -19.29 -36.08
C THR A 607 9.88 -17.79 -35.81
N LEU A 608 9.04 -17.45 -34.84
CA LEU A 608 8.81 -16.07 -34.34
C LEU A 608 9.71 -15.70 -33.16
N GLY A 609 10.21 -16.70 -32.42
CA GLY A 609 11.05 -16.48 -31.24
C GLY A 609 11.55 -17.79 -30.62
N ILE A 610 12.63 -17.70 -29.86
CA ILE A 610 13.24 -18.81 -29.13
C ILE A 610 13.16 -18.52 -27.62
N GLY A 611 12.67 -19.47 -26.83
CA GLY A 611 12.54 -19.35 -25.38
C GLY A 611 13.19 -20.52 -24.64
N THR A 612 13.30 -20.38 -23.31
CA THR A 612 14.03 -21.31 -22.40
C THR A 612 13.64 -22.79 -22.51
N PHE A 613 12.44 -23.09 -23.04
CA PHE A 613 11.89 -24.46 -23.12
C PHE A 613 11.62 -24.94 -24.56
N GLY A 614 11.88 -24.13 -25.60
CA GLY A 614 11.53 -24.45 -26.98
C GLY A 614 11.38 -23.22 -27.89
N ARG A 615 10.55 -23.30 -28.93
CA ARG A 615 10.34 -22.21 -29.91
C ARG A 615 8.88 -21.77 -29.97
N VAL A 616 8.66 -20.52 -30.34
CA VAL A 616 7.37 -20.00 -30.83
C VAL A 616 7.43 -19.97 -32.36
N LYS A 617 6.46 -20.58 -33.04
CA LYS A 617 6.39 -20.58 -34.51
C LYS A 617 5.06 -20.01 -35.00
N MET A 618 5.08 -19.33 -36.14
CA MET A 618 3.84 -19.02 -36.88
C MET A 618 3.31 -20.32 -37.47
N VAL A 619 2.01 -20.55 -37.36
CA VAL A 619 1.33 -21.71 -37.93
C VAL A 619 0.02 -21.30 -38.58
N ARG A 620 -0.39 -22.03 -39.61
CA ARG A 620 -1.65 -21.83 -40.34
C ARG A 620 -2.57 -23.02 -40.15
N ASP A 621 -3.82 -22.79 -39.72
CA ASP A 621 -4.85 -23.84 -39.80
C ASP A 621 -5.23 -24.09 -41.26
N ARG A 622 -4.95 -25.31 -41.74
CA ARG A 622 -5.26 -25.75 -43.10
C ARG A 622 -6.75 -25.74 -43.43
N ARG A 623 -7.65 -25.67 -42.43
CA ARG A 623 -9.12 -25.70 -42.61
C ARG A 623 -9.73 -24.31 -42.74
N SER A 624 -9.45 -23.40 -41.82
CA SER A 624 -9.96 -22.02 -41.84
C SER A 624 -9.05 -21.04 -42.57
N GLY A 625 -7.81 -21.43 -42.88
CA GLY A 625 -6.79 -20.59 -43.52
C GLY A 625 -6.13 -19.57 -42.58
N ARG A 626 -6.55 -19.51 -41.31
CA ARG A 626 -6.11 -18.53 -40.29
C ARG A 626 -4.72 -18.83 -39.74
N PHE A 627 -4.03 -17.77 -39.35
CA PHE A 627 -2.71 -17.83 -38.72
C PHE A 627 -2.79 -17.72 -37.19
N TYR A 628 -1.84 -18.36 -36.51
CA TYR A 628 -1.72 -18.46 -35.06
C TYR A 628 -0.23 -18.50 -34.67
N ALA A 629 0.07 -18.24 -33.40
CA ALA A 629 1.40 -18.47 -32.83
C ALA A 629 1.38 -19.75 -31.98
N LEU A 630 2.22 -20.73 -32.31
CA LEU A 630 2.37 -22.01 -31.61
C LEU A 630 3.60 -21.95 -30.70
N LYS A 631 3.39 -21.81 -29.39
CA LYS A 631 4.45 -21.94 -28.36
C LYS A 631 4.62 -23.44 -28.06
N THR A 632 5.79 -23.99 -28.42
CA THR A 632 6.15 -25.40 -28.22
C THR A 632 7.17 -25.51 -27.09
N LEU A 633 6.94 -26.44 -26.14
CA LEU A 633 7.81 -26.67 -24.98
C LEU A 633 8.19 -28.15 -24.87
N HIS A 634 9.48 -28.46 -24.77
CA HIS A 634 9.95 -29.85 -24.63
C HIS A 634 9.79 -30.35 -23.20
N LYS A 635 9.08 -31.47 -23.01
CA LYS A 635 8.76 -32.03 -21.68
C LYS A 635 10.02 -32.35 -20.87
N GLY A 636 11.02 -32.98 -21.47
CA GLY A 636 12.28 -33.31 -20.79
C GLY A 636 13.02 -32.07 -20.28
N THR A 637 13.02 -30.97 -21.04
CA THR A 637 13.64 -29.69 -20.62
C THR A 637 12.85 -29.03 -19.48
N VAL A 638 11.52 -29.05 -19.53
CA VAL A 638 10.65 -28.59 -18.44
C VAL A 638 10.85 -29.42 -17.16
N ILE A 639 11.07 -30.74 -17.30
CA ILE A 639 11.36 -31.64 -16.18
C ILE A 639 12.76 -31.38 -15.60
N ARG A 640 13.81 -31.30 -16.43
CA ARG A 640 15.19 -31.02 -15.99
C ARG A 640 15.32 -29.70 -15.24
N LEU A 641 14.59 -28.67 -15.68
CA LEU A 641 14.57 -27.35 -15.04
C LEU A 641 13.57 -27.25 -13.87
N ASN A 642 12.82 -28.32 -13.57
CA ASN A 642 11.78 -28.39 -12.53
C ASN A 642 10.73 -27.26 -12.66
N GLN A 643 10.23 -27.04 -13.89
CA GLN A 643 9.29 -25.96 -14.24
C GLN A 643 7.85 -26.44 -14.51
N GLN A 644 7.54 -27.71 -14.24
CA GLN A 644 6.23 -28.33 -14.51
C GLN A 644 5.06 -27.48 -13.96
N LYS A 645 5.17 -27.02 -12.70
CA LYS A 645 4.18 -26.15 -12.06
C LYS A 645 3.97 -24.84 -12.81
N ASN A 646 5.05 -24.19 -13.25
CA ASN A 646 4.99 -22.88 -13.90
C ASN A 646 4.36 -22.98 -15.29
N VAL A 647 4.65 -24.04 -16.05
CA VAL A 647 4.00 -24.30 -17.35
C VAL A 647 2.49 -24.60 -17.19
N ILE A 648 2.11 -25.34 -16.14
CA ILE A 648 0.70 -25.54 -15.78
C ILE A 648 0.02 -24.21 -15.44
N TYR A 649 0.66 -23.39 -14.59
CA TYR A 649 0.13 -22.10 -14.17
C TYR A 649 -0.01 -21.11 -15.33
N GLU A 650 0.98 -21.02 -16.24
CA GLU A 650 0.90 -20.17 -17.44
C GLU A 650 -0.35 -20.52 -18.25
N LYS A 651 -0.55 -21.81 -18.57
CA LYS A 651 -1.72 -22.28 -19.31
C LYS A 651 -3.04 -22.01 -18.56
N ALA A 652 -3.05 -22.20 -17.23
CA ALA A 652 -4.24 -21.97 -16.40
C ALA A 652 -4.62 -20.48 -16.31
N VAL A 653 -3.64 -19.59 -16.19
CA VAL A 653 -3.84 -18.13 -16.24
C VAL A 653 -4.33 -17.70 -17.62
N LEU A 654 -3.66 -18.13 -18.69
CA LEU A 654 -4.02 -17.83 -20.07
C LEU A 654 -5.44 -18.30 -20.45
N ALA A 655 -5.93 -19.40 -19.87
CA ALA A 655 -7.32 -19.87 -20.06
C ALA A 655 -8.36 -19.05 -19.26
N ALA A 656 -7.96 -18.45 -18.13
CA ALA A 656 -8.81 -17.68 -17.22
C ALA A 656 -9.04 -16.21 -17.64
N ILE A 657 -8.19 -15.68 -18.53
CA ILE A 657 -8.21 -14.28 -18.98
C ILE A 657 -8.82 -14.14 -20.37
N ARG A 658 -9.51 -13.02 -20.64
CA ARG A 658 -9.94 -12.64 -22.00
C ARG A 658 -10.27 -11.16 -22.05
N HIS A 659 -9.41 -10.40 -22.74
CA HIS A 659 -9.39 -8.94 -22.72
C HIS A 659 -8.75 -8.40 -24.02
N PRO A 660 -9.17 -7.25 -24.59
CA PRO A 660 -8.62 -6.71 -25.85
C PRO A 660 -7.10 -6.46 -25.86
N PHE A 661 -6.48 -6.29 -24.68
CA PHE A 661 -5.05 -5.99 -24.51
C PHE A 661 -4.23 -7.09 -23.84
N LEU A 662 -4.77 -8.30 -23.69
CA LEU A 662 -4.04 -9.47 -23.20
C LEU A 662 -3.97 -10.50 -24.32
N ILE A 663 -2.88 -11.27 -24.42
CA ILE A 663 -2.76 -12.36 -25.40
C ILE A 663 -3.80 -13.45 -25.14
N ARG A 664 -4.46 -13.93 -26.19
CA ARG A 664 -5.48 -14.97 -26.11
C ARG A 664 -4.91 -16.36 -26.42
N LEU A 665 -5.03 -17.27 -25.44
CA LEU A 665 -4.97 -18.71 -25.70
C LEU A 665 -6.23 -19.19 -26.44
N ILE A 666 -6.02 -19.92 -27.52
CA ILE A 666 -7.03 -20.48 -28.42
C ILE A 666 -7.24 -21.96 -28.08
N ALA A 667 -6.16 -22.74 -28.08
CA ALA A 667 -6.13 -24.17 -27.80
C ALA A 667 -4.81 -24.56 -27.13
N ALA A 668 -4.79 -25.73 -26.50
CA ALA A 668 -3.59 -26.38 -25.99
C ALA A 668 -3.60 -27.86 -26.41
N PHE A 669 -2.42 -28.46 -26.55
CA PHE A 669 -2.24 -29.88 -26.90
C PHE A 669 -0.96 -30.42 -26.25
N GLN A 670 -0.77 -31.74 -26.36
CA GLN A 670 0.50 -32.42 -26.15
C GLN A 670 0.68 -33.56 -27.15
N ASP A 671 1.93 -33.98 -27.36
CA ASP A 671 2.28 -35.30 -27.89
C ASP A 671 3.14 -36.04 -26.85
N ASP A 672 3.93 -37.05 -27.24
CA ASP A 672 4.77 -37.80 -26.30
C ASP A 672 5.91 -36.94 -25.72
N ASP A 673 6.53 -36.06 -26.54
CA ASP A 673 7.74 -35.29 -26.22
C ASP A 673 7.48 -33.83 -25.82
N CYS A 674 6.37 -33.24 -26.27
CA CYS A 674 6.14 -31.80 -26.27
C CYS A 674 4.78 -31.38 -25.70
N LEU A 675 4.72 -30.13 -25.23
CA LEU A 675 3.51 -29.40 -24.91
C LEU A 675 3.34 -28.23 -25.87
N PHE A 676 2.10 -27.92 -26.22
CA PHE A 676 1.75 -26.91 -27.22
C PHE A 676 0.70 -25.94 -26.70
N MET A 677 0.92 -24.65 -26.92
CA MET A 677 -0.08 -23.61 -26.68
C MET A 677 -0.29 -22.79 -27.97
N VAL A 678 -1.52 -22.80 -28.48
CA VAL A 678 -1.94 -22.04 -29.67
C VAL A 678 -2.45 -20.68 -29.19
N LEU A 679 -1.69 -19.63 -29.46
CA LEU A 679 -2.03 -18.24 -29.17
C LEU A 679 -2.55 -17.56 -30.44
N GLU A 680 -3.27 -16.44 -30.29
CA GLU A 680 -3.53 -15.54 -31.43
C GLU A 680 -2.20 -14.99 -32.00
N LEU A 681 -2.12 -14.81 -33.32
CA LEU A 681 -0.98 -14.15 -33.94
C LEU A 681 -1.04 -12.64 -33.68
N VAL A 682 0.12 -12.03 -33.44
CA VAL A 682 0.30 -10.59 -33.24
C VAL A 682 1.53 -10.19 -34.06
N GLN A 683 1.37 -9.26 -35.01
CA GLN A 683 2.31 -9.10 -36.13
C GLN A 683 3.27 -7.91 -36.03
N GLY A 684 2.94 -6.84 -35.29
CA GLY A 684 3.69 -5.58 -35.26
C GLY A 684 4.95 -5.57 -34.40
N GLY A 685 5.48 -6.75 -34.05
CA GLY A 685 6.66 -6.91 -33.20
C GLY A 685 6.44 -6.49 -31.74
N GLU A 686 7.55 -6.28 -31.03
CA GLU A 686 7.60 -5.84 -29.64
C GLU A 686 7.65 -4.31 -29.51
N LEU A 687 7.04 -3.76 -28.46
CA LEU A 687 7.18 -2.34 -28.09
C LEU A 687 8.66 -1.96 -27.84
N PHE A 688 9.49 -2.92 -27.40
CA PHE A 688 10.94 -2.74 -27.31
C PHE A 688 11.57 -2.34 -28.65
N GLY A 689 11.20 -3.01 -29.75
CA GLY A 689 11.68 -2.68 -31.10
C GLY A 689 11.22 -1.31 -31.58
N LEU A 690 9.99 -0.89 -31.22
CA LEU A 690 9.51 0.46 -31.50
C LEU A 690 10.29 1.54 -30.72
N LEU A 691 10.68 1.25 -29.47
CA LEU A 691 11.48 2.16 -28.64
C LEU A 691 12.92 2.30 -29.15
N ASP A 692 13.57 1.23 -29.59
CA ASP A 692 14.91 1.31 -30.20
C ASP A 692 14.90 2.11 -31.52
N GLN A 693 13.81 2.01 -32.30
CA GLN A 693 13.61 2.79 -33.53
C GLN A 693 13.30 4.28 -33.30
N MET A 694 12.49 4.61 -32.28
CA MET A 694 12.05 5.99 -32.02
C MET A 694 12.91 6.76 -31.02
N GLU A 695 13.79 6.08 -30.27
CA GLU A 695 14.51 6.53 -29.07
C GLU A 695 13.62 6.96 -27.89
N THR A 696 12.58 7.76 -28.13
CA THR A 696 11.58 8.18 -27.15
C THR A 696 10.19 8.33 -27.78
N LEU A 697 9.15 8.08 -27.00
CA LEU A 697 7.76 8.33 -27.37
C LEU A 697 7.27 9.66 -26.79
N THR A 698 6.28 10.26 -27.44
CA THR A 698 5.63 11.47 -26.93
C THR A 698 4.76 11.17 -25.70
N PRO A 699 4.37 12.19 -24.91
CA PRO A 699 3.39 12.03 -23.82
C PRO A 699 2.08 11.39 -24.25
N SER A 700 1.53 11.74 -25.43
CA SER A 700 0.28 11.14 -25.93
C SER A 700 0.44 9.68 -26.37
N HIS A 701 1.55 9.32 -27.01
CA HIS A 701 1.85 7.92 -27.38
C HIS A 701 2.03 7.07 -26.11
N SER A 702 2.79 7.59 -25.15
CA SER A 702 3.03 6.95 -23.84
C SER A 702 1.74 6.81 -23.01
N ALA A 703 0.83 7.78 -23.08
CA ALA A 703 -0.49 7.70 -22.46
C ALA A 703 -1.38 6.63 -23.10
N PHE A 704 -1.38 6.52 -24.44
CA PHE A 704 -2.13 5.49 -25.16
C PHE A 704 -1.66 4.07 -24.79
N TYR A 705 -0.35 3.80 -24.88
CA TYR A 705 0.21 2.49 -24.55
C TYR A 705 0.10 2.18 -23.04
N GLY A 706 0.38 3.17 -22.18
CA GLY A 706 0.20 3.05 -20.74
C GLY A 706 -1.26 2.76 -20.33
N ALA A 707 -2.23 3.31 -21.04
CA ALA A 707 -3.65 3.02 -20.82
C ALA A 707 -4.06 1.61 -21.27
N CYS A 708 -3.55 1.14 -22.41
CA CYS A 708 -3.75 -0.25 -22.85
C CYS A 708 -3.22 -1.24 -21.80
N VAL A 709 -2.02 -0.97 -21.27
CA VAL A 709 -1.41 -1.78 -20.21
C VAL A 709 -2.20 -1.69 -18.90
N LEU A 710 -2.60 -0.50 -18.45
CA LEU A 710 -3.38 -0.33 -17.21
C LEU A 710 -4.73 -1.06 -17.28
N SER A 711 -5.44 -0.97 -18.40
CA SER A 711 -6.69 -1.71 -18.66
C SER A 711 -6.45 -3.23 -18.63
N GLY A 712 -5.35 -3.71 -19.24
CA GLY A 712 -4.90 -5.11 -19.11
C GLY A 712 -4.65 -5.53 -17.66
N LEU A 713 -3.88 -4.75 -16.89
CA LEU A 713 -3.57 -5.03 -15.48
C LEU A 713 -4.83 -5.01 -14.60
N ARG A 714 -5.77 -4.08 -14.81
CA ARG A 714 -7.08 -4.06 -14.13
C ARG A 714 -7.81 -5.39 -14.27
N HIS A 715 -7.89 -5.92 -15.49
CA HIS A 715 -8.54 -7.20 -15.79
C HIS A 715 -7.89 -8.38 -15.03
N LEU A 716 -6.58 -8.36 -14.83
CA LEU A 716 -5.84 -9.36 -14.06
C LEU A 716 -6.07 -9.19 -12.55
N HIS A 717 -5.90 -7.97 -12.02
CA HIS A 717 -6.03 -7.67 -10.59
C HIS A 717 -7.45 -7.94 -10.06
N ASP A 718 -8.49 -7.67 -10.85
CA ASP A 718 -9.87 -8.04 -10.50
C ASP A 718 -10.00 -9.55 -10.22
N ARG A 719 -9.40 -10.36 -11.10
CA ARG A 719 -9.33 -11.84 -11.03
C ARG A 719 -8.31 -12.35 -10.02
N ARG A 720 -7.67 -11.46 -9.24
CA ARG A 720 -6.60 -11.79 -8.30
C ARG A 720 -5.38 -12.43 -8.97
N ILE A 721 -5.10 -12.09 -10.22
CA ILE A 721 -3.90 -12.49 -10.95
C ILE A 721 -2.94 -11.30 -10.93
N LEU A 722 -1.71 -11.53 -10.46
CA LEU A 722 -0.59 -10.60 -10.61
C LEU A 722 0.17 -10.94 -11.88
N TYR A 723 0.77 -9.95 -12.55
CA TYR A 723 1.48 -10.18 -13.81
C TYR A 723 2.99 -10.40 -13.59
N ARG A 724 3.66 -9.46 -12.93
CA ARG A 724 5.02 -9.54 -12.36
C ARG A 724 6.19 -9.64 -13.35
N ASP A 725 5.97 -9.36 -14.64
CA ASP A 725 7.05 -9.19 -15.63
C ASP A 725 6.72 -8.10 -16.67
N LEU A 726 6.19 -6.96 -16.24
CA LEU A 726 5.92 -5.84 -17.14
C LEU A 726 7.21 -5.17 -17.59
N LYS A 727 7.47 -5.19 -18.90
CA LYS A 727 8.62 -4.61 -19.62
C LYS A 727 8.29 -4.52 -21.13
N PRO A 728 8.94 -3.64 -21.93
CA PRO A 728 8.63 -3.46 -23.35
C PRO A 728 8.73 -4.75 -24.21
N GLU A 729 9.61 -5.68 -23.85
CA GLU A 729 9.80 -6.96 -24.55
C GLU A 729 8.54 -7.85 -24.44
N ASN A 730 7.78 -7.75 -23.34
CA ASN A 730 6.55 -8.55 -23.12
C ASN A 730 5.27 -7.85 -23.65
N LEU A 731 5.42 -6.80 -24.46
CA LEU A 731 4.31 -5.99 -24.98
C LEU A 731 4.33 -6.00 -26.51
N LEU A 732 3.56 -6.91 -27.12
CA LEU A 732 3.47 -7.00 -28.58
C LEU A 732 2.47 -5.98 -29.13
N ILE A 733 2.70 -5.47 -30.34
CA ILE A 733 1.78 -4.54 -31.02
C ILE A 733 0.99 -5.31 -32.09
N ASP A 734 -0.34 -5.24 -32.07
CA ASP A 734 -1.17 -5.88 -33.10
C ASP A 734 -1.28 -5.06 -34.39
N SER A 735 -1.85 -5.65 -35.45
CA SER A 735 -2.02 -5.05 -36.77
C SER A 735 -2.92 -3.80 -36.80
N THR A 736 -3.52 -3.42 -35.67
CA THR A 736 -4.25 -2.17 -35.48
C THR A 736 -3.52 -1.15 -34.59
N GLY A 737 -2.27 -1.44 -34.19
CA GLY A 737 -1.45 -0.57 -33.35
C GLY A 737 -1.70 -0.68 -31.83
N PHE A 738 -2.48 -1.66 -31.38
CA PHE A 738 -2.81 -1.82 -29.96
C PHE A 738 -1.93 -2.87 -29.26
N ILE A 739 -1.62 -2.62 -27.99
CA ILE A 739 -0.80 -3.51 -27.15
C ILE A 739 -1.53 -4.81 -26.83
N ARG A 740 -0.80 -5.93 -26.92
CA ARG A 740 -1.14 -7.22 -26.34
C ARG A 740 -0.05 -7.62 -25.34
N ILE A 741 -0.37 -7.60 -24.05
CA ILE A 741 0.51 -8.14 -23.00
C ILE A 741 0.65 -9.65 -23.25
N CYS A 742 1.89 -10.12 -23.42
CA CYS A 742 2.23 -11.54 -23.61
C CYS A 742 2.95 -12.11 -22.37
N ASP A 743 3.74 -13.18 -22.54
CA ASP A 743 4.38 -14.04 -21.52
C ASP A 743 3.81 -14.00 -20.09
N PHE A 744 3.05 -15.04 -19.74
CA PHE A 744 2.45 -15.20 -18.42
C PHE A 744 3.25 -16.15 -17.51
N GLY A 745 4.50 -16.47 -17.85
CA GLY A 745 5.36 -17.40 -17.09
C GLY A 745 5.61 -17.00 -15.63
N PHE A 746 5.56 -15.70 -15.29
CA PHE A 746 5.65 -15.20 -13.90
C PHE A 746 4.29 -14.78 -13.31
N ALA A 747 3.19 -14.90 -14.06
CA ALA A 747 1.87 -14.53 -13.57
C ALA A 747 1.40 -15.48 -12.45
N LYS A 748 0.73 -14.94 -11.43
CA LYS A 748 0.39 -15.73 -10.22
C LYS A 748 -0.93 -15.29 -9.59
N HIS A 749 -1.77 -16.26 -9.24
CA HIS A 749 -2.97 -16.01 -8.46
C HIS A 749 -2.62 -15.68 -7.00
N CYS A 750 -3.05 -14.51 -6.52
CA CYS A 750 -2.76 -13.94 -5.21
C CYS A 750 -4.08 -13.50 -4.53
N PRO A 751 -4.71 -14.35 -3.70
CA PRO A 751 -5.99 -14.06 -3.04
C PRO A 751 -6.04 -12.73 -2.27
N ARG A 752 -7.23 -12.15 -2.10
CA ARG A 752 -7.42 -10.90 -1.32
C ARG A 752 -6.83 -11.02 0.09
N GLY A 753 -6.06 -10.02 0.50
CA GLY A 753 -5.39 -9.95 1.81
C GLY A 753 -4.10 -10.77 1.94
N THR A 754 -3.75 -11.55 0.91
CA THR A 754 -2.48 -12.29 0.84
C THR A 754 -1.43 -11.54 0.02
N ARG A 755 -0.17 -11.95 0.15
CA ARG A 755 0.98 -11.48 -0.64
C ARG A 755 1.74 -12.71 -1.15
N THR A 756 2.30 -12.65 -2.36
CA THR A 756 3.27 -13.66 -2.82
C THR A 756 4.67 -13.27 -2.36
N SER A 757 5.52 -14.26 -2.05
CA SER A 757 6.91 -14.00 -1.67
C SER A 757 7.94 -14.38 -2.76
N THR A 758 7.53 -15.11 -3.80
CA THR A 758 8.37 -15.45 -4.96
C THR A 758 8.82 -14.19 -5.69
N LEU A 759 10.13 -13.93 -5.69
CA LEU A 759 10.74 -12.81 -6.41
C LEU A 759 10.95 -13.28 -7.87
N CYS A 760 10.70 -12.41 -8.84
CA CYS A 760 10.67 -12.72 -10.28
C CYS A 760 10.60 -11.41 -11.07
N GLY A 761 10.95 -11.46 -12.36
CA GLY A 761 10.91 -10.33 -13.27
C GLY A 761 12.25 -9.61 -13.45
N THR A 762 12.32 -8.77 -14.48
CA THR A 762 13.53 -8.00 -14.86
C THR A 762 14.00 -7.08 -13.71
N PRO A 763 15.30 -7.09 -13.32
CA PRO A 763 15.81 -6.34 -12.17
C PRO A 763 15.47 -4.84 -12.10
N GLU A 764 15.40 -4.16 -13.25
CA GLU A 764 15.12 -2.71 -13.33
C GLU A 764 13.63 -2.35 -13.17
N TYR A 765 12.74 -3.35 -13.31
CA TYR A 765 11.29 -3.22 -13.11
C TYR A 765 10.81 -3.68 -11.73
N LEU A 766 11.70 -4.23 -10.89
CA LEU A 766 11.35 -4.71 -9.54
C LEU A 766 10.93 -3.57 -8.60
N ALA A 767 9.82 -3.78 -7.89
CA ALA A 767 9.37 -2.84 -6.86
C ALA A 767 10.20 -2.95 -5.56
N PRO A 768 10.34 -1.86 -4.77
CA PRO A 768 11.13 -1.85 -3.53
C PRO A 768 10.69 -2.90 -2.49
N GLU A 769 9.39 -3.19 -2.38
CA GLU A 769 8.87 -4.23 -1.48
C GLU A 769 9.27 -5.65 -1.90
N CYS A 770 9.47 -5.88 -3.20
CA CYS A 770 9.99 -7.14 -3.74
C CYS A 770 11.46 -7.32 -3.34
N ILE A 771 12.29 -6.27 -3.50
CA ILE A 771 13.71 -6.27 -3.13
C ILE A 771 13.91 -6.38 -1.62
N ARG A 772 13.03 -5.75 -0.81
CA ARG A 772 13.05 -5.88 0.66
C ARG A 772 12.47 -7.20 1.18
N MET A 773 12.03 -8.10 0.31
CA MET A 773 11.42 -9.40 0.66
C MET A 773 10.21 -9.28 1.59
N GLN A 774 9.44 -8.19 1.48
CA GLN A 774 8.28 -7.89 2.35
C GLN A 774 6.98 -8.58 1.89
N GLY A 775 7.04 -9.29 0.76
CA GLY A 775 5.89 -9.84 0.06
C GLY A 775 5.16 -8.78 -0.76
N HIS A 776 4.67 -9.15 -1.94
CA HIS A 776 4.04 -8.23 -2.89
C HIS A 776 2.69 -8.72 -3.41
N ASN A 777 1.94 -7.77 -3.96
CA ASN A 777 0.60 -7.92 -4.52
C ASN A 777 0.47 -6.99 -5.75
N GLU A 778 -0.74 -6.53 -6.10
CA GLU A 778 -0.96 -5.64 -7.27
C GLU A 778 -0.12 -4.33 -7.24
N SER A 779 0.45 -3.95 -6.09
CA SER A 779 1.34 -2.80 -5.95
C SER A 779 2.60 -2.87 -6.81
N ALA A 780 3.12 -4.08 -7.08
CA ALA A 780 4.35 -4.27 -7.85
C ALA A 780 4.12 -4.02 -9.35
N ASP A 781 2.95 -4.42 -9.87
CA ASP A 781 2.58 -4.21 -11.28
C ASP A 781 2.32 -2.70 -11.56
N TYR A 782 1.79 -1.95 -10.59
CA TYR A 782 1.68 -0.48 -10.71
C TYR A 782 3.03 0.25 -10.63
N TRP A 783 4.00 -0.27 -9.86
CA TRP A 783 5.37 0.24 -9.90
C TRP A 783 6.00 0.02 -11.27
N ALA A 784 5.91 -1.20 -11.81
CA ALA A 784 6.44 -1.54 -13.12
C ALA A 784 5.79 -0.71 -14.25
N LEU A 785 4.51 -0.34 -14.12
CA LEU A 785 3.84 0.62 -15.03
C LEU A 785 4.50 2.02 -14.96
N GLY A 786 4.92 2.48 -13.78
CA GLY A 786 5.67 3.72 -13.61
C GLY A 786 7.05 3.67 -14.28
N VAL A 787 7.75 2.54 -14.17
CA VAL A 787 9.03 2.29 -14.86
C VAL A 787 8.82 2.29 -16.37
N LEU A 788 7.79 1.60 -16.87
CA LEU A 788 7.45 1.53 -18.29
C LEU A 788 7.12 2.92 -18.89
N ILE A 789 6.32 3.73 -18.21
CA ILE A 789 5.95 5.07 -18.70
C ILE A 789 7.18 6.00 -18.70
N TYR A 790 8.07 5.90 -17.72
CA TYR A 790 9.35 6.63 -17.77
C TYR A 790 10.21 6.15 -18.95
N GLU A 791 10.38 4.83 -19.14
CA GLU A 791 11.23 4.30 -20.21
C GLU A 791 10.69 4.62 -21.61
N MET A 792 9.37 4.64 -21.80
CA MET A 792 8.75 5.14 -23.04
C MET A 792 9.09 6.62 -23.31
N LEU A 793 9.10 7.47 -22.28
CA LEU A 793 9.35 8.92 -22.41
C LEU A 793 10.84 9.29 -22.48
N CYS A 794 11.72 8.48 -21.91
CA CYS A 794 13.14 8.80 -21.70
C CYS A 794 14.12 7.84 -22.38
N GLY A 795 13.65 6.74 -22.98
CA GLY A 795 14.46 5.78 -23.74
C GLY A 795 15.36 4.87 -22.89
N GLN A 796 15.26 4.96 -21.55
CA GLN A 796 16.00 4.16 -20.56
C GLN A 796 15.18 4.04 -19.26
N SER A 797 15.34 2.94 -18.53
CA SER A 797 14.77 2.76 -17.18
C SER A 797 15.30 3.81 -16.16
N PRO A 798 14.47 4.36 -15.25
CA PRO A 798 14.83 5.44 -14.33
C PRO A 798 15.86 5.06 -13.25
N PHE A 799 16.15 3.78 -13.04
CA PHE A 799 17.00 3.32 -11.92
C PHE A 799 18.23 2.51 -12.34
N VAL A 800 18.41 2.26 -13.64
CA VAL A 800 19.57 1.51 -14.15
C VAL A 800 20.87 2.22 -13.80
N SER A 801 21.87 1.47 -13.33
CA SER A 801 23.18 2.03 -12.96
C SER A 801 24.07 2.23 -14.19
N GLU A 802 24.79 3.36 -14.23
CA GLU A 802 25.81 3.63 -15.28
C GLU A 802 26.92 2.56 -15.34
N SER A 803 27.08 1.77 -14.27
CA SER A 803 28.05 0.68 -14.12
C SER A 803 27.51 -0.71 -14.46
N GLU A 804 26.25 -0.81 -14.92
CA GLU A 804 25.49 -2.07 -15.17
C GLU A 804 25.44 -3.02 -13.96
N SER A 805 25.73 -2.49 -12.77
CA SER A 805 25.72 -3.17 -11.49
C SER A 805 24.31 -3.33 -10.96
N GLN A 806 23.77 -4.56 -11.02
CA GLN A 806 22.48 -4.93 -10.43
C GLN A 806 22.36 -4.50 -8.95
N ALA A 807 23.46 -4.55 -8.20
CA ALA A 807 23.52 -4.13 -6.80
C ALA A 807 23.34 -2.60 -6.63
N ASP A 808 23.76 -1.80 -7.60
CA ASP A 808 23.57 -0.34 -7.59
C ASP A 808 22.18 0.04 -8.13
N THR A 809 21.69 -0.65 -9.17
CA THR A 809 20.28 -0.55 -9.61
C THR A 809 19.31 -0.82 -8.46
N PHE A 810 19.56 -1.83 -7.62
CA PHE A 810 18.75 -2.08 -6.43
C PHE A 810 18.87 -0.98 -5.36
N LYS A 811 20.04 -0.36 -5.16
CA LYS A 811 20.18 0.81 -4.26
C LYS A 811 19.37 2.00 -4.77
N ASN A 812 19.37 2.23 -6.08
CA ASN A 812 18.59 3.29 -6.72
C ASN A 812 17.09 3.07 -6.49
N ILE A 813 16.56 1.87 -6.83
CA ILE A 813 15.16 1.49 -6.59
C ILE A 813 14.76 1.66 -5.11
N LEU A 814 15.59 1.17 -4.18
CA LEU A 814 15.34 1.29 -2.73
C LEU A 814 15.34 2.74 -2.22
N SER A 815 15.89 3.68 -2.99
CA SER A 815 16.07 5.10 -2.67
C SER A 815 15.27 6.04 -3.58
N ALA A 816 14.37 5.51 -4.42
CA ALA A 816 13.74 6.22 -5.55
C ALA A 816 13.12 7.58 -5.20
N ASP A 817 12.47 7.70 -4.04
CA ASP A 817 11.92 8.97 -3.51
C ASP A 817 12.96 10.11 -3.35
N SER A 818 14.26 9.82 -3.50
CA SER A 818 15.38 10.76 -3.44
C SER A 818 16.34 10.74 -4.63
N VAL A 819 16.23 9.76 -5.55
CA VAL A 819 17.13 9.62 -6.72
C VAL A 819 16.41 9.61 -8.07
N LEU A 820 15.07 9.55 -8.09
CA LEU A 820 14.28 9.72 -9.31
C LEU A 820 14.40 11.17 -9.81
N ASP A 821 15.10 11.34 -10.92
CA ASP A 821 15.25 12.60 -11.64
C ASP A 821 14.62 12.49 -13.05
N PHE A 822 14.53 13.60 -13.78
CA PHE A 822 13.94 13.64 -15.12
C PHE A 822 14.81 14.47 -16.09
N PRO A 823 15.05 14.03 -17.34
CA PRO A 823 15.83 14.78 -18.30
C PRO A 823 15.23 16.16 -18.64
N ASP A 824 16.09 17.17 -18.89
CA ASP A 824 15.71 18.55 -19.25
C ASP A 824 14.73 18.67 -20.44
N PHE A 825 14.62 17.62 -21.29
CA PHE A 825 13.74 17.60 -22.45
C PHE A 825 12.29 17.16 -22.15
N LEU A 826 12.02 16.59 -20.96
CA LEU A 826 10.67 16.18 -20.57
C LEU A 826 9.99 17.30 -19.79
N ASP A 827 9.18 18.11 -20.48
CA ASP A 827 8.47 19.25 -19.90
C ASP A 827 7.03 18.93 -19.45
N ASP A 828 6.49 17.74 -19.79
CA ASP A 828 5.15 17.32 -19.39
C ASP A 828 5.05 17.08 -17.87
N VAL A 829 4.49 18.07 -17.19
CA VAL A 829 4.26 18.07 -15.74
C VAL A 829 3.31 16.94 -15.29
N ALA A 830 2.33 16.55 -16.11
CA ALA A 830 1.38 15.50 -15.76
C ALA A 830 2.01 14.09 -15.88
N ALA A 831 2.88 13.89 -16.88
CA ALA A 831 3.69 12.68 -17.01
C ALA A 831 4.66 12.53 -15.84
N MET A 832 5.43 13.59 -15.53
CA MET A 832 6.36 13.58 -14.41
C MET A 832 5.66 13.36 -13.06
N ASP A 833 4.48 13.95 -12.83
CA ASP A 833 3.74 13.77 -11.57
C ASP A 833 3.16 12.35 -11.45
N LEU A 834 2.66 11.76 -12.56
CA LEU A 834 2.23 10.36 -12.59
C LEU A 834 3.36 9.42 -12.18
N ILE A 835 4.54 9.59 -12.80
CA ILE A 835 5.70 8.75 -12.54
C ILE A 835 6.15 8.90 -11.08
N ARG A 836 6.21 10.12 -10.53
CA ARG A 836 6.49 10.35 -9.09
C ARG A 836 5.45 9.74 -8.15
N CYS A 837 4.22 9.53 -8.60
CA CYS A 837 3.15 8.91 -7.82
C CYS A 837 3.10 7.38 -7.94
N LEU A 838 3.51 6.80 -9.08
CA LEU A 838 3.67 5.36 -9.27
C LEU A 838 4.99 4.82 -8.69
N LEU A 839 6.07 5.60 -8.72
CA LEU A 839 7.40 5.21 -8.24
C LEU A 839 7.67 5.60 -6.76
N ARG A 840 6.61 5.63 -5.93
CA ARG A 840 6.75 5.77 -4.48
C ARG A 840 7.29 4.50 -3.82
N VAL A 841 8.29 4.66 -2.95
CA VAL A 841 8.93 3.56 -2.22
C VAL A 841 8.02 2.99 -1.13
N SER A 842 7.08 3.80 -0.63
CA SER A 842 6.02 3.35 0.28
C SER A 842 4.75 2.96 -0.50
N VAL A 843 4.33 1.71 -0.37
CA VAL A 843 3.12 1.19 -1.03
C VAL A 843 1.86 1.96 -0.62
N ALA A 844 1.75 2.42 0.64
CA ALA A 844 0.56 3.14 1.11
C ALA A 844 0.45 4.61 0.64
N THR A 845 1.46 5.13 -0.06
CA THR A 845 1.40 6.43 -0.76
C THR A 845 1.57 6.31 -2.27
N ARG A 846 1.69 5.09 -2.79
CA ARG A 846 1.76 4.80 -4.23
C ARG A 846 0.37 4.88 -4.86
N LEU A 847 0.26 5.57 -6.00
CA LEU A 847 -0.96 5.59 -6.80
C LEU A 847 -1.31 4.17 -7.26
N GLY A 848 -2.60 3.83 -7.33
CA GLY A 848 -3.06 2.45 -7.54
C GLY A 848 -3.19 1.62 -6.25
N CYS A 849 -2.51 2.03 -5.17
CA CYS A 849 -2.57 1.37 -3.86
C CYS A 849 -3.40 2.16 -2.83
N THR A 850 -3.86 3.36 -3.21
CA THR A 850 -4.78 4.23 -2.47
C THR A 850 -6.23 3.77 -2.57
N GLY A 851 -7.15 4.49 -1.92
CA GLY A 851 -8.54 4.06 -1.71
C GLY A 851 -9.40 3.84 -2.97
N GLY A 852 -9.05 4.43 -4.13
CA GLY A 852 -9.70 4.18 -5.43
C GLY A 852 -9.00 3.11 -6.28
N GLY A 853 -7.87 2.57 -5.82
CA GLY A 853 -7.13 1.54 -6.55
C GLY A 853 -6.68 2.01 -7.95
N ALA A 854 -6.82 1.16 -8.95
CA ALA A 854 -6.48 1.48 -10.35
C ALA A 854 -7.29 2.66 -10.94
N GLU A 855 -8.45 3.01 -10.37
CA GLU A 855 -9.22 4.19 -10.78
C GLU A 855 -8.48 5.49 -10.43
N ASP A 856 -7.72 5.52 -9.33
CA ASP A 856 -6.87 6.67 -8.96
C ASP A 856 -5.74 6.88 -10.00
N ILE A 857 -5.30 5.82 -10.68
CA ILE A 857 -4.36 5.91 -11.81
C ILE A 857 -5.10 6.38 -13.07
N ALA A 858 -6.22 5.75 -13.41
CA ALA A 858 -6.98 6.05 -14.63
C ALA A 858 -7.55 7.48 -14.67
N ALA A 859 -7.84 8.07 -13.51
CA ALA A 859 -8.28 9.46 -13.36
C ALA A 859 -7.12 10.49 -13.30
N HIS A 860 -5.86 10.07 -13.41
CA HIS A 860 -4.72 10.97 -13.32
C HIS A 860 -4.66 11.93 -14.54
N PRO A 861 -4.29 13.22 -14.38
CA PRO A 861 -4.27 14.21 -15.48
C PRO A 861 -3.46 13.83 -16.73
N PHE A 862 -2.54 12.87 -16.64
CA PHE A 862 -1.81 12.31 -17.77
C PHE A 862 -2.71 11.53 -18.74
N PHE A 863 -3.71 10.81 -18.22
CA PHE A 863 -4.68 10.05 -19.01
C PHE A 863 -5.97 10.84 -19.30
N ARG A 864 -5.98 12.17 -19.10
CA ARG A 864 -7.18 13.02 -19.24
C ARG A 864 -7.86 12.96 -20.63
N GLU A 865 -7.12 12.55 -21.66
CA GLU A 865 -7.57 12.49 -23.06
C GLU A 865 -7.93 11.06 -23.50
N VAL A 866 -7.81 10.08 -22.60
CA VAL A 866 -8.15 8.68 -22.85
C VAL A 866 -9.65 8.44 -22.60
N ASP A 867 -10.41 8.23 -23.68
CA ASP A 867 -11.72 7.58 -23.59
C ASP A 867 -11.50 6.08 -23.39
N TRP A 868 -11.63 5.63 -22.13
CA TRP A 868 -11.41 4.23 -21.75
C TRP A 868 -12.40 3.24 -22.42
N GLU A 869 -13.64 3.66 -22.71
CA GLU A 869 -14.61 2.78 -23.39
C GLU A 869 -14.28 2.66 -24.88
N ALA A 870 -13.92 3.76 -25.53
CA ALA A 870 -13.45 3.75 -26.92
C ALA A 870 -12.09 3.05 -27.08
N LEU A 871 -11.21 3.13 -26.07
CA LEU A 871 -9.95 2.39 -26.02
C LEU A 871 -10.22 0.88 -26.00
N GLU A 872 -10.93 0.36 -24.99
CA GLU A 872 -11.22 -1.08 -24.86
C GLU A 872 -12.05 -1.63 -26.03
N ALA A 873 -12.91 -0.81 -26.64
CA ALA A 873 -13.65 -1.16 -27.85
C ALA A 873 -12.84 -1.03 -29.17
N LYS A 874 -11.56 -0.61 -29.11
CA LYS A 874 -10.68 -0.28 -30.26
C LYS A 874 -11.36 0.64 -31.30
N ARG A 875 -12.02 1.69 -30.80
CA ARG A 875 -12.68 2.75 -31.58
C ARG A 875 -11.86 4.05 -31.66
N VAL A 876 -10.77 4.15 -30.91
CA VAL A 876 -9.75 5.20 -31.04
C VAL A 876 -8.70 4.83 -32.09
N GLU A 877 -8.04 5.82 -32.67
CA GLU A 877 -6.90 5.63 -33.57
C GLU A 877 -5.62 5.36 -32.75
N ALA A 878 -4.76 4.45 -33.22
CA ALA A 878 -3.49 4.14 -32.57
C ALA A 878 -2.38 5.11 -33.02
N PRO A 879 -1.44 5.50 -32.14
CA PRO A 879 -0.41 6.50 -32.45
C PRO A 879 0.66 5.99 -33.43
N TRP A 880 0.79 4.67 -33.56
CA TRP A 880 1.60 4.00 -34.57
C TRP A 880 0.91 2.67 -34.92
N VAL A 881 0.93 2.33 -36.21
CA VAL A 881 0.37 1.10 -36.78
C VAL A 881 1.47 0.47 -37.65
N PRO A 882 1.74 -0.85 -37.54
CA PRO A 882 2.76 -1.51 -38.34
C PRO A 882 2.39 -1.54 -39.83
N ASP A 883 3.39 -1.41 -40.71
CA ASP A 883 3.22 -1.44 -42.17
C ASP A 883 3.33 -2.89 -42.67
N LEU A 884 2.21 -3.61 -42.63
CA LEU A 884 2.12 -5.05 -42.90
C LEU A 884 1.63 -5.31 -44.32
N ALA A 885 2.39 -6.11 -45.09
CA ALA A 885 2.03 -6.51 -46.45
C ALA A 885 0.89 -7.54 -46.52
N SER A 886 0.71 -8.36 -45.47
CA SER A 886 -0.28 -9.45 -45.42
C SER A 886 -0.57 -9.96 -43.99
N GLU A 887 -1.55 -10.85 -43.83
CA GLU A 887 -1.90 -11.50 -42.54
C GLU A 887 -0.82 -12.50 -42.04
N ASP A 888 0.15 -12.84 -42.88
CA ASP A 888 1.33 -13.66 -42.58
C ASP A 888 2.65 -12.85 -42.60
N ASP A 889 2.57 -11.52 -42.71
CA ASP A 889 3.74 -10.65 -42.56
C ASP A 889 4.20 -10.62 -41.10
N VAL A 890 5.46 -10.98 -40.90
CA VAL A 890 6.15 -11.02 -39.59
C VAL A 890 7.52 -10.33 -39.68
N SER A 891 7.68 -9.41 -40.63
CA SER A 891 8.93 -8.64 -40.85
C SER A 891 9.35 -7.74 -39.68
N HIS A 892 8.45 -7.50 -38.72
CA HIS A 892 8.75 -6.83 -37.44
C HIS A 892 9.36 -7.76 -36.36
N PHE A 893 9.61 -9.04 -36.66
CA PHE A 893 10.30 -9.98 -35.77
C PHE A 893 11.75 -10.24 -36.23
N GLU A 894 12.60 -10.67 -35.29
CA GLU A 894 13.96 -11.14 -35.62
C GLU A 894 13.90 -12.37 -36.57
N SER A 895 14.80 -12.43 -37.55
CA SER A 895 14.89 -13.57 -38.47
C SER A 895 15.70 -14.70 -37.86
N TYR A 896 15.05 -15.83 -37.61
CA TYR A 896 15.66 -17.03 -37.05
C TYR A 896 15.99 -18.06 -38.14
N ASP A 897 17.11 -18.77 -37.96
CA ASP A 897 17.42 -19.94 -38.77
C ASP A 897 16.48 -21.11 -38.37
N ASP A 898 15.53 -21.41 -39.25
CA ASP A 898 14.58 -22.50 -39.07
C ASP A 898 15.20 -23.90 -39.29
N ASP A 899 16.31 -23.99 -40.03
CA ASP A 899 17.05 -25.23 -40.32
C ASP A 899 18.14 -25.54 -39.28
N ALA A 900 18.63 -24.54 -38.55
CA ALA A 900 19.59 -24.74 -37.45
C ALA A 900 19.01 -25.67 -36.36
N GLU A 901 19.77 -26.71 -35.97
CA GLU A 901 19.47 -27.51 -34.79
C GLU A 901 19.28 -26.57 -33.58
N GLY A 902 18.07 -26.54 -33.03
CA GLY A 902 17.80 -25.83 -31.78
C GLY A 902 18.56 -26.45 -30.60
N PRO A 903 18.46 -25.87 -29.40
CA PRO A 903 18.94 -26.56 -28.19
C PRO A 903 18.29 -27.95 -28.15
N ARG A 904 19.11 -28.99 -28.22
CA ARG A 904 18.63 -30.37 -28.33
C ARG A 904 17.67 -30.66 -27.18
N ALA A 905 16.47 -31.12 -27.52
CA ALA A 905 15.46 -31.50 -26.55
C ALA A 905 16.08 -32.48 -25.55
N ASP A 906 15.99 -32.14 -24.26
CA ASP A 906 16.47 -33.03 -23.22
C ASP A 906 15.64 -34.32 -23.23
N PRO A 907 16.24 -35.51 -23.10
CA PRO A 907 15.49 -36.74 -23.01
C PRO A 907 14.61 -36.73 -21.75
N ILE A 908 13.36 -37.18 -21.90
CA ILE A 908 12.48 -37.45 -20.75
C ILE A 908 13.11 -38.62 -19.96
N PRO A 909 13.30 -38.51 -18.63
CA PRO A 909 13.76 -39.63 -17.81
C PRO A 909 12.76 -40.81 -17.87
N GLU A 910 13.26 -42.05 -17.94
CA GLU A 910 12.41 -43.26 -18.03
C GLU A 910 11.48 -43.45 -16.82
N ASP A 911 11.81 -42.82 -15.68
CA ASP A 911 11.06 -42.83 -14.43
C ASP A 911 10.24 -41.55 -14.17
N ALA A 912 10.17 -40.63 -15.14
CA ALA A 912 9.43 -39.38 -14.99
C ALA A 912 7.91 -39.58 -14.99
N ASP A 913 7.24 -39.09 -13.94
CA ASP A 913 5.80 -38.91 -13.95
C ASP A 913 5.40 -37.82 -14.97
N LEU A 914 4.46 -38.15 -15.85
CA LEU A 914 3.87 -37.26 -16.86
C LEU A 914 2.41 -36.88 -16.53
N GLY A 915 1.82 -37.39 -15.45
CA GLY A 915 0.44 -37.09 -15.04
C GLY A 915 0.18 -35.59 -14.84
N TRP A 916 1.21 -34.81 -14.53
CA TRP A 916 1.14 -33.34 -14.41
C TRP A 916 0.67 -32.64 -15.69
N CYS A 917 0.95 -33.21 -16.87
CA CYS A 917 0.59 -32.61 -18.15
C CYS A 917 -0.69 -33.15 -18.79
N GLU A 918 -1.40 -34.13 -18.21
CA GLU A 918 -2.69 -34.67 -18.72
C GLU A 918 -3.77 -33.61 -19.01
N GLN A 919 -3.63 -32.43 -18.43
CA GLN A 919 -4.51 -31.28 -18.63
C GLN A 919 -4.26 -30.48 -19.93
N PHE A 920 -3.24 -30.80 -20.73
CA PHE A 920 -2.95 -30.18 -22.03
C PHE A 920 -3.66 -30.93 -23.16
#